data_AF-A0A918A5X3-F1
#
_entry.id   AF-A0A918A5X3-F1
#
_cell.length_a   1.000
_cell.length_b   1.000
_cell.length_c   1.000
_cell.angle_alpha   90.00
_cell.angle_beta   90.00
_cell.angle_gamma   90.00
#
_symmetry.space_group_name_H-M   'P 1'
#
loop_
_entity.id
_entity.type
_entity.pdbx_description
1 polymer ?
#
loop_
_entity_poly.entity_id
_entity_poly.type
_entity_poly.pdbx_seq_one_letter_code
_entity_poly.pdbx_strand_id
1 'polypeptide(L)'
;MRRYRFGRIAAFVAAVYVAAVVVSGVLALTTGDPALLREIVTGGWDPDFMPYTWWVELLMVAGGILQGWAYWQVLRGRPAGAAAVNDRPVRLLRVALYLSVACTLLYRLPIPYEWWLGLPGDLLDFAVVWLFFVVLAGALPRWLRVLGLVVGLVDAAMGTAATVVYGLGLWSAAPYVSPYQLGNVVYLLWLVPVLAGQARDARWSRGTVRIGMASAVLSLLSSGGHSIVSFGGWGVDYDLVIMMVLGILGVFGTVWLARSAHDLGGPPPVPSPPPPSRVAPARPWPLAAVAVALPLIPAAVNLAGGMPVWTGPRGWVDDLFHGYVGYPATVLWVVVDVLVGVGAPAVLILVAVVRRTQRLLRVTMSALIVAAAAGVVSATTTEREADWQLIPDMAEQRLALYPGGVFDLNDNGEVLFGLSPSWYSAALAASALVLLLLYGAPPAARLRHHVLVTALAASVALCFLPAADQSRGPVTTARDCSPPEPWETNGEPVAPEPLTGPRAFICAVRQRQTLAFAATTPDQVLLDHGRRLCGAYTRNDPRELARLRDTEGLSVDHLSGVLAGICPAANAKITAEAAARQRESEEFVAEERRKCDATPRHHPLIRPAKAIRLKEPEWPEVGLGLYDEPSAEGKSTSVGPVNVAPGQVTVGTHPDFHVCVTLETYTRRPPVETKGWDHVVEVGFTNRSGEMTFTDSLSGTELPDLSLNGRKGHYRIRVHRAWFPWKGDEYGTQRLLIMAYPGPGDKAVVHRKPAKNR
;
A
#
# COMPACT_ATOMS: atom_id res chain seq x y z
N MET A 1 46.42 10.84 -19.09
CA MET A 1 45.71 9.93 -18.17
C MET A 1 46.65 9.55 -17.03
N ARG A 2 46.21 9.63 -15.76
CA ARG A 2 47.06 9.20 -14.63
C ARG A 2 47.21 7.67 -14.68
N ARG A 3 48.44 7.17 -14.61
CA ARG A 3 48.70 5.72 -14.47
C ARG A 3 48.47 5.33 -13.01
N TYR A 4 47.74 4.25 -12.78
CA TYR A 4 47.49 3.69 -11.43
C TYR A 4 48.23 2.37 -11.29
N ARG A 5 48.73 2.05 -10.09
CA ARG A 5 49.60 0.87 -9.88
C ARG A 5 48.93 -0.45 -10.28
N PHE A 6 47.65 -0.61 -9.97
CA PHE A 6 46.86 -1.80 -10.29
C PHE A 6 45.78 -1.51 -11.34
N GLY A 7 45.88 -0.38 -12.04
CA GLY A 7 44.82 0.10 -12.93
C GLY A 7 44.45 -0.87 -14.05
N ARG A 8 45.41 -1.64 -14.58
CA ARG A 8 45.15 -2.66 -15.62
C ARG A 8 44.42 -3.87 -15.07
N ILE A 9 44.86 -4.40 -13.93
CA ILE A 9 44.23 -5.56 -13.25
C ILE A 9 42.80 -5.18 -12.84
N ALA A 10 42.64 -4.01 -12.21
CA ALA A 10 41.32 -3.50 -11.83
C ALA A 10 40.39 -3.30 -13.03
N ALA A 11 40.91 -2.80 -14.16
CA ALA A 11 40.11 -2.63 -15.38
C ALA A 11 39.69 -3.96 -15.98
N PHE A 12 40.57 -4.96 -15.96
CA PHE A 12 40.25 -6.32 -16.40
C PHE A 12 39.15 -6.94 -15.53
N VAL A 13 39.30 -6.91 -14.20
CA VAL A 13 38.29 -7.44 -13.26
C VAL A 13 36.94 -6.75 -13.45
N ALA A 14 36.93 -5.41 -13.53
CA ALA A 14 35.69 -4.66 -13.78
C ALA A 14 35.06 -4.99 -15.14
N ALA A 15 35.86 -5.15 -16.20
CA ALA A 15 35.35 -5.50 -17.52
C ALA A 15 34.74 -6.90 -17.55
N VAL A 16 35.38 -7.89 -16.90
CA VAL A 16 34.85 -9.25 -16.76
C VAL A 16 33.53 -9.24 -15.99
N TYR A 17 33.47 -8.51 -14.87
CA TYR A 17 32.24 -8.38 -14.08
C TYR A 17 31.11 -7.74 -14.90
N VAL A 18 31.37 -6.62 -15.57
CA VAL A 18 30.36 -5.95 -16.41
C VAL A 18 29.92 -6.84 -17.58
N ALA A 19 30.83 -7.58 -18.21
CA ALA A 19 30.48 -8.53 -19.25
C ALA A 19 29.54 -9.62 -18.72
N ALA A 20 29.83 -10.18 -17.54
CA ALA A 20 28.97 -11.18 -16.90
C ALA A 20 27.57 -10.63 -16.58
N VAL A 21 27.48 -9.40 -16.05
CA VAL A 21 26.19 -8.71 -15.80
C VAL A 21 25.40 -8.52 -17.10
N VAL A 22 26.04 -8.00 -18.16
CA VAL A 22 25.37 -7.72 -19.44
C VAL A 22 24.88 -9.02 -20.10
N VAL A 23 25.72 -10.07 -20.12
CA VAL A 23 25.33 -11.37 -20.66
C VAL A 23 24.17 -11.97 -19.86
N SER A 24 24.23 -11.92 -18.52
CA SER A 24 23.16 -12.42 -17.66
C SER A 24 21.87 -11.62 -17.80
N GLY A 25 21.96 -10.31 -18.04
CA GLY A 25 20.79 -9.48 -18.32
C GLY A 25 20.16 -9.75 -19.67
N VAL A 26 20.97 -9.99 -20.71
CA VAL A 26 20.45 -10.43 -22.02
C VAL A 26 19.77 -11.79 -21.89
N LEU A 27 20.36 -12.72 -21.14
CA LEU A 27 19.74 -14.02 -20.84
C LEU A 27 18.41 -13.82 -20.11
N ALA A 28 18.38 -13.07 -19.01
CA ALA A 28 17.16 -12.78 -18.25
C ALA A 28 16.03 -12.20 -19.12
N LEU A 29 16.36 -11.24 -19.99
CA LEU A 29 15.39 -10.61 -20.89
C LEU A 29 14.89 -11.55 -22.00
N THR A 30 15.69 -12.54 -22.41
CA THR A 30 15.35 -13.46 -23.50
C THR A 30 14.70 -14.75 -23.03
N THR A 31 15.05 -15.25 -21.84
CA THR A 31 14.52 -16.49 -21.26
C THR A 31 13.39 -16.23 -20.26
N GLY A 32 13.28 -15.01 -19.71
CA GLY A 32 12.38 -14.69 -18.61
C GLY A 32 12.86 -15.14 -17.23
N ASP A 33 14.11 -15.64 -17.12
CA ASP A 33 14.71 -16.11 -15.86
C ASP A 33 15.81 -15.14 -15.37
N PRO A 34 15.52 -14.30 -14.36
CA PRO A 34 16.47 -13.31 -13.85
C PRO A 34 17.42 -13.85 -12.78
N ALA A 35 17.35 -15.13 -12.39
CA ALA A 35 18.06 -15.67 -11.24
C ALA A 35 19.57 -15.38 -11.27
N LEU A 36 20.23 -15.64 -12.41
CA LEU A 36 21.67 -15.41 -12.55
C LEU A 36 22.05 -13.93 -12.47
N LEU A 37 21.26 -13.04 -13.11
CA LEU A 37 21.52 -11.59 -13.06
C LEU A 37 21.40 -11.08 -11.62
N ARG A 38 20.32 -11.45 -10.94
CA ARG A 38 20.05 -11.04 -9.56
C ARG A 38 21.13 -11.58 -8.63
N GLU A 39 21.51 -12.84 -8.76
CA GLU A 39 22.61 -13.43 -7.98
C GLU A 39 23.92 -12.63 -8.12
N ILE A 40 24.29 -12.24 -9.34
CA ILE A 40 25.55 -11.50 -9.60
C ILE A 40 25.50 -10.06 -9.04
N VAL A 41 24.35 -9.39 -9.09
CA VAL A 41 24.22 -7.96 -8.74
C VAL A 41 23.88 -7.77 -7.26
N THR A 42 23.04 -8.63 -6.67
CA THR A 42 22.60 -8.50 -5.28
C THR A 42 23.29 -9.49 -4.34
N GLY A 43 23.76 -10.64 -4.83
CA GLY A 43 24.46 -11.65 -4.04
C GLY A 43 23.53 -12.49 -3.16
N GLY A 44 22.61 -13.26 -3.77
CA GLY A 44 21.73 -14.18 -3.04
C GLY A 44 20.32 -13.68 -2.77
N TRP A 45 19.76 -12.77 -3.58
CA TRP A 45 18.33 -12.46 -3.45
C TRP A 45 17.51 -13.68 -3.84
N ASP A 46 16.56 -14.06 -2.97
CA ASP A 46 15.57 -15.07 -3.31
C ASP A 46 14.80 -14.57 -4.55
N PRO A 47 14.84 -15.28 -5.69
CA PRO A 47 14.11 -14.89 -6.88
C PRO A 47 12.61 -14.74 -6.64
N ASP A 48 12.07 -15.39 -5.59
CA ASP A 48 10.67 -15.34 -5.22
C ASP A 48 10.23 -13.98 -4.65
N PHE A 49 11.15 -13.12 -4.19
CA PHE A 49 10.79 -11.81 -3.62
C PHE A 49 10.28 -10.79 -4.65
N MET A 50 10.66 -10.92 -5.92
CA MET A 50 10.16 -10.06 -6.99
C MET A 50 9.79 -10.89 -8.21
N PRO A 51 8.53 -10.88 -8.66
CA PRO A 51 8.21 -11.49 -9.94
C PRO A 51 8.99 -10.78 -11.06
N TYR A 52 9.32 -11.54 -12.10
CA TYR A 52 10.06 -11.05 -13.24
C TYR A 52 9.37 -9.84 -13.89
N THR A 53 10.11 -8.75 -14.06
CA THR A 53 9.66 -7.55 -14.78
C THR A 53 10.82 -6.97 -15.58
N TRP A 54 10.65 -6.86 -16.90
CA TRP A 54 11.73 -6.49 -17.84
C TRP A 54 12.45 -5.18 -17.47
N TRP A 55 11.73 -4.18 -16.92
CA TRP A 55 12.29 -2.89 -16.57
C TRP A 55 13.11 -2.94 -15.27
N VAL A 56 12.75 -3.79 -14.30
CA VAL A 56 13.56 -4.04 -13.10
C VAL A 56 14.88 -4.69 -13.49
N GLU A 57 14.86 -5.64 -14.43
CA GLU A 57 16.09 -6.27 -14.89
C GLU A 57 17.01 -5.29 -15.66
N LEU A 58 16.44 -4.33 -16.39
CA LEU A 58 17.23 -3.23 -16.97
C LEU A 58 17.87 -2.35 -15.88
N LEU A 59 17.16 -2.07 -14.79
CA LEU A 59 17.72 -1.35 -13.64
C LEU A 59 18.83 -2.16 -12.96
N MET A 60 18.68 -3.48 -12.84
CA MET A 60 19.70 -4.38 -12.32
C MET A 60 20.96 -4.39 -13.19
N VAL A 61 20.82 -4.43 -14.52
CA VAL A 61 21.95 -4.32 -15.45
C VAL A 61 22.66 -2.98 -15.27
N ALA A 62 21.91 -1.88 -15.19
CA ALA A 62 22.48 -0.54 -14.94
C ALA A 62 23.21 -0.50 -13.58
N GLY A 63 22.64 -1.12 -12.56
CA GLY A 63 23.23 -1.26 -11.23
C GLY A 63 24.52 -2.08 -11.24
N GLY A 64 24.54 -3.23 -11.91
CA GLY A 64 25.75 -4.04 -12.07
C GLY A 64 26.84 -3.32 -12.87
N ILE A 65 26.49 -2.53 -13.89
CA ILE A 65 27.46 -1.67 -14.58
C ILE A 65 28.09 -0.65 -13.61
N LEU A 66 27.28 -0.04 -12.75
CA LEU A 66 27.75 0.88 -11.72
C LEU A 66 28.65 0.18 -10.68
N GLN A 67 28.30 -1.04 -10.26
CA GLN A 67 29.14 -1.87 -9.39
C GLN A 67 30.48 -2.23 -10.06
N GLY A 68 30.47 -2.55 -11.36
CA GLY A 68 31.68 -2.74 -12.16
C GLY A 68 32.59 -1.51 -12.16
N TRP A 69 32.02 -0.31 -12.32
CA TRP A 69 32.77 0.93 -12.14
C TRP A 69 33.34 1.07 -10.72
N ALA A 70 32.55 0.71 -9.69
CA ALA A 70 32.99 0.75 -8.30
C ALA A 70 34.17 -0.21 -8.04
N TYR A 71 34.14 -1.44 -8.54
CA TYR A 71 35.25 -2.39 -8.47
C TYR A 71 36.53 -1.79 -9.09
N TRP A 72 36.41 -1.13 -10.24
CA TRP A 72 37.56 -0.44 -10.82
C TRP A 72 38.11 0.67 -9.90
N GLN A 73 37.23 1.49 -9.30
CA GLN A 73 37.66 2.55 -8.37
C GLN A 73 38.37 2.01 -7.13
N VAL A 74 37.88 0.89 -6.60
CA VAL A 74 38.39 0.23 -5.39
C VAL A 74 39.72 -0.47 -5.67
N LEU A 75 39.82 -1.22 -6.76
CA LEU A 75 40.96 -2.10 -7.03
C LEU A 75 42.14 -1.39 -7.73
N ARG A 76 41.93 -0.24 -8.38
CA ARG A 76 43.01 0.40 -9.19
C ARG A 76 44.25 0.82 -8.37
N GLY A 77 44.12 0.95 -7.06
CA GLY A 77 45.23 1.34 -6.19
C GLY A 77 45.57 2.83 -6.27
N ARG A 78 46.65 3.20 -5.57
CA ARG A 78 47.18 4.58 -5.59
C ARG A 78 47.70 4.96 -6.98
N PRO A 79 47.75 6.27 -7.30
CA PRO A 79 48.46 6.76 -8.49
C PRO A 79 49.91 6.23 -8.53
N ALA A 80 50.39 5.82 -9.70
CA ALA A 80 51.75 5.38 -9.88
C ALA A 80 52.72 6.56 -9.66
N GLY A 81 53.74 6.34 -8.81
CA GLY A 81 54.72 7.37 -8.43
C GLY A 81 55.35 7.09 -7.07
N ALA A 82 56.28 7.97 -6.67
CA ALA A 82 56.90 7.94 -5.35
C ALA A 82 55.83 7.95 -4.25
N ALA A 83 56.02 7.14 -3.22
CA ALA A 83 55.12 7.16 -2.07
C ALA A 83 55.29 8.46 -1.29
N ALA A 84 54.17 9.04 -0.83
CA ALA A 84 54.25 10.14 0.11
C ALA A 84 54.87 9.65 1.42
N VAL A 85 55.81 10.41 1.96
CA VAL A 85 56.30 10.23 3.33
C VAL A 85 55.20 10.76 4.24
N ASN A 86 54.49 9.84 4.88
CA ASN A 86 53.30 10.15 5.66
C ASN A 86 53.53 9.83 7.14
N ASP A 87 53.00 10.68 8.01
CA ASP A 87 53.00 10.44 9.45
C ASP A 87 52.27 9.14 9.82
N ARG A 88 52.63 8.57 10.97
CA ARG A 88 52.02 7.33 11.51
C ARG A 88 50.47 7.32 11.48
N PRO A 89 49.74 8.36 11.95
CA PRO A 89 48.27 8.34 11.94
C PRO A 89 47.69 8.27 10.51
N VAL A 90 48.34 8.91 9.53
CA VAL A 90 47.91 8.84 8.13
C VAL A 90 48.08 7.44 7.55
N ARG A 91 49.19 6.77 7.88
CA ARG A 91 49.43 5.38 7.49
C ARG A 91 48.41 4.44 8.12
N LEU A 92 48.11 4.60 9.41
CA LEU A 92 47.12 3.80 10.11
C LEU A 92 45.72 4.00 9.52
N LEU A 93 45.30 5.24 9.28
CA LEU A 93 44.00 5.53 8.65
C LEU A 93 43.88 4.85 7.29
N ARG A 94 44.94 4.94 6.48
CA ARG A 94 44.96 4.29 5.17
C ARG A 94 44.81 2.77 5.26
N VAL A 95 45.47 2.13 6.22
CA VAL A 95 45.33 0.68 6.43
C VAL A 95 43.91 0.34 6.89
N ALA A 96 43.37 1.09 7.86
CA ALA A 96 42.02 0.89 8.36
C ALA A 96 40.97 1.03 7.24
N LEU A 97 41.08 2.03 6.38
CA LEU A 97 40.18 2.21 5.23
C LEU A 97 40.26 1.05 4.23
N TYR A 98 41.45 0.51 3.94
CA TYR A 98 41.56 -0.66 3.07
C TYR A 98 41.00 -1.93 3.70
N LEU A 99 41.21 -2.12 5.00
CA LEU A 99 40.63 -3.23 5.74
C LEU A 99 39.10 -3.13 5.76
N SER A 100 38.55 -1.93 5.93
CA SER A 100 37.09 -1.71 5.95
C SER A 100 36.49 -2.05 4.59
N VAL A 101 37.11 -1.60 3.51
CA VAL A 101 36.74 -1.99 2.14
C VAL A 101 36.86 -3.50 1.93
N ALA A 102 37.91 -4.15 2.45
CA ALA A 102 38.06 -5.60 2.34
C ALA A 102 36.96 -6.34 3.09
N CYS A 103 36.61 -5.92 4.32
CA CYS A 103 35.47 -6.47 5.07
C CYS A 103 34.17 -6.32 4.30
N THR A 104 33.89 -5.14 3.72
CA THR A 104 32.70 -4.94 2.87
C THR A 104 32.65 -5.90 1.68
N LEU A 105 33.79 -6.15 1.03
CA LEU A 105 33.88 -7.08 -0.10
C LEU A 105 33.77 -8.55 0.31
N LEU A 106 34.22 -8.92 1.51
CA LEU A 106 34.10 -10.28 2.04
C LEU A 106 32.62 -10.67 2.23
N TYR A 107 31.76 -9.75 2.64
CA TYR A 107 30.30 -10.00 2.73
C TYR A 107 29.63 -10.28 1.39
N ARG A 108 30.30 -10.00 0.26
CA ARG A 108 29.78 -10.31 -1.09
C ARG A 108 30.22 -11.67 -1.60
N LEU A 109 31.08 -12.38 -0.86
CA LEU A 109 31.43 -13.74 -1.20
C LEU A 109 30.30 -14.69 -0.79
N PRO A 110 30.10 -15.82 -1.50
CA PRO A 110 29.09 -16.82 -1.18
C PRO A 110 29.50 -17.67 0.04
N ILE A 111 29.88 -16.99 1.13
CA ILE A 111 30.20 -17.58 2.42
C ILE A 111 28.92 -17.45 3.24
N PRO A 112 28.40 -18.55 3.83
CA PRO A 112 27.25 -18.48 4.73
C PRO A 112 27.45 -17.38 5.76
N TYR A 113 26.51 -16.44 5.80
CA TYR A 113 26.63 -15.30 6.69
C TYR A 113 26.42 -15.74 8.13
N GLU A 114 27.48 -15.65 8.91
CA GLU A 114 27.43 -15.75 10.37
C GLU A 114 27.47 -14.34 10.96
N TRP A 115 26.56 -14.02 11.87
CA TRP A 115 26.43 -12.66 12.43
C TRP A 115 27.74 -12.10 13.03
N TRP A 116 28.59 -12.97 13.59
CA TRP A 116 29.86 -12.57 14.20
C TRP A 116 30.93 -12.17 13.17
N LEU A 117 30.76 -12.53 11.89
CA LEU A 117 31.59 -12.00 10.80
C LEU A 117 31.44 -10.48 10.66
N GLY A 118 30.31 -9.94 11.16
CA GLY A 118 29.99 -8.52 11.41
C GLY A 118 31.08 -7.74 12.16
N LEU A 119 31.46 -8.32 13.31
CA LEU A 119 32.15 -7.61 14.39
C LEU A 119 33.51 -7.02 14.01
N PRO A 120 34.39 -7.68 13.21
CA PRO A 120 35.63 -7.08 12.76
C PRO A 120 35.42 -5.79 11.96
N GLY A 121 34.35 -5.71 11.16
CA GLY A 121 33.97 -4.51 10.44
C GLY A 121 33.57 -3.39 11.40
N ASP A 122 32.68 -3.70 12.35
CA ASP A 122 32.18 -2.75 13.34
C ASP A 122 33.31 -2.19 14.23
N LEU A 123 34.21 -3.06 14.70
CA LEU A 123 35.39 -2.66 15.48
C LEU A 123 36.35 -1.78 14.68
N LEU A 124 36.46 -2.02 13.38
CA LEU A 124 37.29 -1.23 12.50
C LEU A 124 36.72 0.16 12.25
N ASP A 125 35.40 0.32 12.26
CA ASP A 125 34.75 1.63 12.11
C ASP A 125 35.09 2.57 13.28
N PHE A 126 35.20 2.07 14.51
CA PHE A 126 35.76 2.85 15.63
C PHE A 126 37.14 3.41 15.31
N ALA A 127 38.02 2.56 14.75
CA ALA A 127 39.37 2.97 14.38
C ALA A 127 39.34 3.98 13.23
N VAL A 128 38.49 3.79 12.21
CA VAL A 128 38.34 4.70 11.07
C VAL A 128 37.85 6.08 11.53
N VAL A 129 36.79 6.14 12.34
CA VAL A 129 36.24 7.40 12.89
C VAL A 129 37.30 8.13 13.69
N TRP A 130 37.93 7.44 14.65
CA TRP A 130 38.96 8.03 15.50
C TRP A 130 40.14 8.57 14.67
N LEU A 131 40.66 7.76 13.75
CA LEU A 131 41.78 8.13 12.90
C LEU A 131 41.44 9.28 11.94
N PHE A 132 40.21 9.37 11.43
CA PHE A 132 39.79 10.50 10.60
C PHE A 132 39.92 11.83 11.35
N PHE A 133 39.39 11.91 12.57
CA PHE A 133 39.44 13.15 13.35
C PHE A 133 40.83 13.47 13.90
N VAL A 134 41.69 12.45 14.11
CA VAL A 134 43.12 12.66 14.38
C VAL A 134 43.82 13.26 13.16
N VAL A 135 43.61 12.69 11.97
CA VAL A 135 44.27 13.15 10.74
C VAL A 135 43.76 14.52 10.30
N LEU A 136 42.47 14.82 10.50
CA LEU A 136 41.82 16.09 10.16
C LEU A 136 41.96 17.18 11.24
N ALA A 137 42.76 16.93 12.29
CA ALA A 137 42.93 17.83 13.42
C ALA A 137 43.31 19.27 13.04
N GLY A 138 44.07 19.45 11.95
CA GLY A 138 44.48 20.77 11.45
C GLY A 138 43.49 21.42 10.45
N ALA A 139 42.52 20.66 9.94
CA ALA A 139 41.58 21.14 8.90
C ALA A 139 40.21 21.55 9.48
N LEU A 140 39.89 21.12 10.70
CA LEU A 140 38.61 21.36 11.36
C LEU A 140 38.78 22.14 12.67
N PRO A 141 37.81 23.00 13.04
CA PRO A 141 37.81 23.63 14.36
C PRO A 141 37.57 22.57 15.45
N ARG A 142 38.14 22.81 16.64
CA ARG A 142 38.15 21.84 17.76
C ARG A 142 36.76 21.33 18.14
N TRP A 143 35.75 22.19 18.15
CA TRP A 143 34.39 21.81 18.52
C TRP A 143 33.74 20.87 17.51
N LEU A 144 33.85 21.13 16.20
CA LEU A 144 33.35 20.23 15.15
C LEU A 144 34.07 18.88 15.18
N ARG A 145 35.37 18.90 15.50
CA ARG A 145 36.16 17.68 15.64
C ARG A 145 35.71 16.82 16.81
N VAL A 146 35.48 17.43 17.98
CA VAL A 146 35.01 16.71 19.17
C VAL A 146 33.58 16.20 18.96
N LEU A 147 32.68 17.05 18.47
CA LEU A 147 31.31 16.65 18.17
C LEU A 147 31.27 15.51 17.17
N GLY A 148 31.95 15.65 16.02
CA GLY A 148 31.99 14.61 15.01
C GLY A 148 32.62 13.31 15.51
N LEU A 149 33.68 13.38 16.33
CA LEU A 149 34.29 12.19 16.94
C LEU A 149 33.33 11.48 17.88
N VAL A 150 32.69 12.21 18.80
CA VAL A 150 31.73 11.62 19.76
C VAL A 150 30.57 10.97 19.00
N VAL A 151 29.98 11.70 18.06
CA VAL A 151 28.84 11.20 17.28
C VAL A 151 29.24 9.98 16.44
N GLY A 152 30.42 9.98 15.81
CA GLY A 152 30.88 8.83 15.03
C GLY A 152 31.23 7.61 15.89
N LEU A 153 31.69 7.79 17.13
CA LEU A 153 31.89 6.67 18.06
C LEU A 153 30.55 6.10 18.55
N VAL A 154 29.55 6.95 18.75
CA VAL A 154 28.18 6.51 19.04
C VAL A 154 27.61 5.72 17.85
N ASP A 155 27.80 6.20 16.63
CA ASP A 155 27.41 5.50 15.39
C ASP A 155 28.01 4.09 15.30
N ALA A 156 29.32 3.97 15.49
CA ALA A 156 30.02 2.67 15.49
C ALA A 156 29.54 1.75 16.62
N ALA A 157 29.25 2.31 17.80
CA ALA A 157 28.70 1.56 18.93
C ALA A 157 27.28 1.06 18.66
N MET A 158 26.42 1.88 18.02
CA MET A 158 25.09 1.48 17.59
C MET A 158 25.16 0.36 16.55
N GLY A 159 26.06 0.47 15.56
CA GLY A 159 26.29 -0.59 14.57
C GLY A 159 26.70 -1.91 15.23
N THR A 160 27.68 -1.88 16.13
CA THR A 160 28.13 -3.06 16.88
C THR A 160 26.99 -3.66 17.72
N ALA A 161 26.24 -2.82 18.41
CA ALA A 161 25.13 -3.26 19.25
C ALA A 161 24.01 -3.88 18.41
N ALA A 162 23.72 -3.33 17.23
CA ALA A 162 22.76 -3.91 16.29
C ALA A 162 23.20 -5.29 15.80
N THR A 163 24.48 -5.46 15.43
CA THR A 163 25.06 -6.77 15.06
C THR A 163 24.91 -7.81 16.18
N VAL A 164 25.18 -7.42 17.43
CA VAL A 164 25.04 -8.31 18.60
C VAL A 164 23.59 -8.66 18.88
N VAL A 165 22.69 -7.67 18.87
CA VAL A 165 21.24 -7.87 19.08
C VAL A 165 20.66 -8.83 18.04
N TYR A 166 21.05 -8.66 16.77
CA TYR A 166 20.70 -9.58 15.68
C TYR A 166 21.22 -11.00 15.95
N GLY A 167 22.52 -11.13 16.28
CA GLY A 167 23.14 -12.42 16.54
C GLY A 167 22.56 -13.18 17.73
N LEU A 168 22.04 -12.45 18.73
CA LEU A 168 21.37 -13.02 19.91
C LEU A 168 19.87 -13.29 19.70
N GLY A 169 19.32 -12.98 18.52
CA GLY A 169 17.89 -13.13 18.23
C GLY A 169 16.99 -12.21 19.06
N LEU A 170 17.52 -11.09 19.57
CA LEU A 170 16.80 -10.13 20.41
C LEU A 170 16.01 -9.12 19.55
N TRP A 171 15.16 -9.62 18.65
CA TRP A 171 14.45 -8.80 17.65
C TRP A 171 13.59 -7.68 18.26
N SER A 172 13.05 -7.87 19.47
CA SER A 172 12.30 -6.84 20.19
C SER A 172 13.14 -5.65 20.65
N ALA A 173 14.45 -5.85 20.86
CA ALA A 173 15.39 -4.78 21.19
C ALA A 173 15.94 -4.07 19.95
N ALA A 174 15.83 -4.69 18.77
CA ALA A 174 16.38 -4.17 17.52
C ALA A 174 15.87 -2.76 17.19
N PRO A 175 14.58 -2.38 17.35
CA PRO A 175 14.14 -1.01 17.05
C PRO A 175 14.80 0.08 17.91
N TYR A 176 15.16 -0.25 19.15
CA TYR A 176 15.73 0.70 20.11
C TYR A 176 17.24 0.86 19.95
N VAL A 177 17.91 -0.19 19.49
CA VAL A 177 19.37 -0.24 19.31
C VAL A 177 19.74 0.03 17.86
N SER A 178 18.83 -0.21 16.94
CA SER A 178 19.13 -0.15 15.52
C SER A 178 19.31 1.28 15.04
N PRO A 179 20.31 1.51 14.18
CA PRO A 179 20.43 2.74 13.41
C PRO A 179 19.22 3.10 12.53
N TYR A 180 18.19 2.26 12.40
CA TYR A 180 17.03 2.55 11.53
C TYR A 180 16.26 3.83 11.91
N GLN A 181 16.16 4.20 13.19
CA GLN A 181 15.47 5.44 13.56
C GLN A 181 16.42 6.64 13.60
N LEU A 182 17.51 6.57 14.36
CA LEU A 182 18.43 7.71 14.57
C LEU A 182 19.73 7.62 13.78
N GLY A 183 20.10 6.43 13.30
CA GLY A 183 21.43 6.13 12.78
C GLY A 183 21.81 6.93 11.55
N ASN A 184 20.90 7.19 10.61
CA ASN A 184 21.23 8.04 9.46
C ASN A 184 21.61 9.46 9.87
N VAL A 185 20.89 10.03 10.84
CA VAL A 185 21.19 11.37 11.35
C VAL A 185 22.55 11.36 12.07
N VAL A 186 22.79 10.36 12.93
CA VAL A 186 24.06 10.17 13.65
C VAL A 186 25.22 9.99 12.67
N TYR A 187 25.07 9.11 11.68
CA TYR A 187 26.03 8.88 10.60
C TYR A 187 26.40 10.18 9.85
N LEU A 188 25.39 10.96 9.47
CA LEU A 188 25.62 12.23 8.74
C LEU A 188 26.27 13.30 9.61
N LEU A 189 25.90 13.36 10.89
CA LEU A 189 26.44 14.33 11.84
C LEU A 189 27.96 14.15 12.03
N TRP A 190 28.52 12.95 11.84
CA TRP A 190 29.98 12.76 11.83
C TRP A 190 30.59 12.77 10.42
N LEU A 191 29.90 12.23 9.41
CA LEU A 191 30.41 12.19 8.04
C LEU A 191 30.55 13.59 7.43
N VAL A 192 29.59 14.50 7.66
CA VAL A 192 29.62 15.87 7.12
C VAL A 192 30.86 16.65 7.62
N PRO A 193 31.20 16.66 8.93
CA PRO A 193 32.48 17.18 9.39
C PRO A 193 33.69 16.55 8.71
N VAL A 194 33.71 15.23 8.52
CA VAL A 194 34.82 14.56 7.80
C VAL A 194 34.93 15.07 6.37
N LEU A 195 33.84 15.15 5.62
CA LEU A 195 33.83 15.67 4.25
C LEU A 195 34.25 17.15 4.19
N ALA A 196 33.82 17.96 5.16
CA ALA A 196 34.24 19.35 5.28
C ALA A 196 35.74 19.48 5.59
N GLY A 197 36.29 18.57 6.40
CA GLY A 197 37.72 18.47 6.67
C GLY A 197 38.50 18.05 5.43
N GLN A 198 38.06 16.98 4.75
CA GLN A 198 38.66 16.50 3.49
C GLN A 198 38.61 17.58 2.39
N ALA A 199 37.57 18.41 2.34
CA ALA A 199 37.46 19.50 1.37
C ALA A 199 38.48 20.63 1.60
N ARG A 200 38.92 20.82 2.85
CA ARG A 200 39.91 21.82 3.25
C ARG A 200 41.34 21.28 3.21
N ASP A 201 41.49 19.98 3.35
CA ASP A 201 42.79 19.32 3.39
C ASP A 201 43.27 18.94 1.99
N ALA A 202 44.47 19.39 1.62
CA ALA A 202 45.03 19.16 0.30
C ALA A 202 45.25 17.68 -0.02
N ARG A 203 45.36 16.80 0.97
CA ARG A 203 45.60 15.36 0.76
C ARG A 203 44.47 14.67 -0.01
N TRP A 204 43.23 15.15 0.11
CA TRP A 204 42.09 14.55 -0.58
C TRP A 204 41.75 15.27 -1.88
N SER A 205 41.47 14.49 -2.92
CA SER A 205 41.01 15.05 -4.18
C SER A 205 39.55 15.50 -4.09
N ARG A 206 39.20 16.58 -4.81
CA ARG A 206 37.79 17.03 -4.94
C ARG A 206 36.86 15.92 -5.43
N GLY A 207 37.36 14.99 -6.23
CA GLY A 207 36.59 13.83 -6.69
C GLY A 207 36.20 12.90 -5.54
N THR A 208 37.13 12.62 -4.62
CA THR A 208 36.85 11.80 -3.43
C THR A 208 35.82 12.46 -2.53
N VAL A 209 35.96 13.77 -2.25
CA VAL A 209 34.97 14.51 -1.45
C VAL A 209 33.58 14.51 -2.11
N ARG A 210 33.48 14.65 -3.44
CA ARG A 210 32.19 14.56 -4.16
C ARG A 210 31.55 13.19 -4.07
N ILE A 211 32.34 12.13 -4.14
CA ILE A 211 31.83 10.76 -3.99
C ILE A 211 31.36 10.53 -2.55
N GLY A 212 32.09 11.05 -1.56
CA GLY A 212 31.64 11.05 -0.17
C GLY A 212 30.35 11.86 0.05
N MET A 213 30.21 13.02 -0.60
CA MET A 213 28.95 13.78 -0.57
C MET A 213 27.79 13.02 -1.23
N ALA A 214 28.03 12.33 -2.34
CA ALA A 214 27.02 11.46 -2.96
C ALA A 214 26.62 10.33 -2.00
N SER A 215 27.58 9.70 -1.33
CA SER A 215 27.31 8.70 -0.29
C SER A 215 26.49 9.26 0.87
N ALA A 216 26.80 10.48 1.34
CA ALA A 216 26.04 11.13 2.41
C ALA A 216 24.59 11.43 1.99
N VAL A 217 24.40 11.93 0.76
CA VAL A 217 23.05 12.16 0.22
C VAL A 217 22.28 10.85 0.07
N LEU A 218 22.93 9.76 -0.33
CA LEU A 218 22.29 8.46 -0.42
C LEU A 218 21.93 7.88 0.96
N SER A 219 22.75 8.11 1.98
CA SER A 219 22.42 7.76 3.38
C SER A 219 21.26 8.57 3.96
N LEU A 220 20.94 9.75 3.40
CA LEU A 220 19.70 10.46 3.72
C LEU A 220 18.47 9.80 3.10
N LEU A 221 18.63 9.06 2.01
CA LEU A 221 17.53 8.45 1.26
C LEU A 221 17.31 6.99 1.66
N SER A 222 18.35 6.31 2.17
CA SER A 222 18.29 4.94 2.67
C SER A 222 17.97 4.94 4.15
N SER A 223 16.86 4.35 4.57
CA SER A 223 16.43 4.30 5.98
C SER A 223 17.23 3.35 6.87
N GLY A 224 18.07 2.52 6.27
CA GLY A 224 19.10 1.75 6.96
C GLY A 224 20.49 2.18 6.52
N GLY A 225 21.45 2.12 7.44
CA GLY A 225 22.88 2.21 7.11
C GLY A 225 23.28 1.23 6.01
N HIS A 226 24.50 1.34 5.49
CA HIS A 226 25.03 0.63 4.31
C HIS A 226 25.13 -0.92 4.42
N SER A 227 24.24 -1.60 5.14
CA SER A 227 24.22 -3.05 5.35
C SER A 227 22.81 -3.65 5.28
N ILE A 228 22.68 -4.61 4.35
CA ILE A 228 21.80 -5.77 4.26
C ILE A 228 20.35 -5.57 4.69
N VAL A 229 19.49 -5.57 3.68
CA VAL A 229 18.05 -5.37 3.81
C VAL A 229 17.35 -6.70 4.12
N SER A 230 16.35 -6.66 5.00
CA SER A 230 15.41 -7.75 5.29
C SER A 230 14.04 -7.38 4.70
N PHE A 231 13.38 -8.30 4.00
CA PHE A 231 12.08 -8.07 3.39
C PHE A 231 11.14 -9.27 3.54
N GLY A 232 9.87 -8.99 3.77
CA GLY A 232 8.77 -9.95 3.74
C GLY A 232 7.48 -9.22 3.34
N GLY A 233 6.86 -9.65 2.24
CA GLY A 233 5.60 -9.11 1.72
C GLY A 233 5.41 -9.47 0.25
N TRP A 234 4.21 -9.93 -0.13
CA TRP A 234 3.92 -10.45 -1.47
C TRP A 234 3.28 -9.38 -2.36
N GLY A 235 3.89 -9.13 -3.53
CA GLY A 235 3.50 -8.14 -4.55
C GLY A 235 4.75 -7.52 -5.19
N VAL A 236 4.68 -6.92 -6.40
CA VAL A 236 5.79 -6.05 -6.87
C VAL A 236 5.73 -4.79 -6.02
N ASP A 237 6.35 -4.88 -4.86
CA ASP A 237 6.41 -3.79 -3.92
C ASP A 237 7.42 -2.77 -4.47
N TYR A 238 6.94 -1.60 -4.89
CA TYR A 238 7.81 -0.51 -5.37
C TYR A 238 8.84 -0.13 -4.29
N ASP A 239 8.52 -0.40 -3.03
CA ASP A 239 9.37 -0.23 -1.86
C ASP A 239 10.65 -1.06 -1.99
N LEU A 240 10.48 -2.32 -2.40
CA LEU A 240 11.55 -3.27 -2.60
C LEU A 240 12.45 -2.82 -3.76
N VAL A 241 11.88 -2.22 -4.82
CA VAL A 241 12.64 -1.65 -5.96
C VAL A 241 13.47 -0.45 -5.53
N ILE A 242 12.89 0.46 -4.74
CA ILE A 242 13.60 1.64 -4.23
C ILE A 242 14.76 1.22 -3.35
N MET A 243 14.52 0.29 -2.41
CA MET A 243 15.56 -0.22 -1.53
C MET A 243 16.65 -0.99 -2.30
N MET A 244 16.28 -1.73 -3.35
CA MET A 244 17.24 -2.35 -4.28
C MET A 244 18.14 -1.29 -4.93
N VAL A 245 17.54 -0.23 -5.49
CA VAL A 245 18.27 0.87 -6.14
C VAL A 245 19.19 1.57 -5.14
N LEU A 246 18.71 1.85 -3.92
CA LEU A 246 19.51 2.46 -2.86
C LEU A 246 20.67 1.54 -2.44
N GLY A 247 20.44 0.24 -2.31
CA GLY A 247 21.48 -0.76 -2.03
C GLY A 247 22.55 -0.82 -3.12
N ILE A 248 22.15 -0.76 -4.40
CA ILE A 248 23.07 -0.65 -5.55
C ILE A 248 23.89 0.64 -5.47
N LEU A 249 23.27 1.76 -5.11
CA LEU A 249 23.94 3.05 -4.99
C LEU A 249 24.86 3.12 -3.75
N GLY A 250 24.70 2.22 -2.77
CA GLY A 250 25.60 2.08 -1.61
C GLY A 250 27.09 1.93 -1.97
N VAL A 251 27.43 1.52 -3.20
CA VAL A 251 28.82 1.46 -3.68
C VAL A 251 29.59 2.78 -3.57
N PHE A 252 28.90 3.93 -3.56
CA PHE A 252 29.58 5.23 -3.41
C PHE A 252 30.30 5.36 -2.05
N GLY A 253 29.78 4.74 -0.99
CA GLY A 253 30.44 4.71 0.32
C GLY A 253 31.75 3.93 0.27
N THR A 254 31.72 2.70 -0.25
CA THR A 254 32.92 1.87 -0.42
C THR A 254 33.95 2.51 -1.34
N VAL A 255 33.50 3.14 -2.43
CA VAL A 255 34.37 3.88 -3.34
C VAL A 255 34.98 5.10 -2.64
N TRP A 256 34.23 5.83 -1.81
CA TRP A 256 34.74 6.94 -1.03
C TRP A 256 35.84 6.50 -0.05
N LEU A 257 35.64 5.38 0.68
CA LEU A 257 36.63 4.81 1.59
C LEU A 257 37.92 4.41 0.83
N ALA A 258 37.78 3.64 -0.25
CA ALA A 258 38.91 3.19 -1.05
C ALA A 258 39.66 4.38 -1.67
N ARG A 259 38.96 5.37 -2.21
CA ARG A 259 39.58 6.58 -2.78
C ARG A 259 40.23 7.45 -1.72
N SER A 260 39.66 7.54 -0.53
CA SER A 260 40.31 8.20 0.61
C SER A 260 41.62 7.51 0.95
N ALA A 261 41.66 6.17 0.98
CA ALA A 261 42.88 5.41 1.17
C ALA A 261 43.91 5.61 0.04
N HIS A 262 43.44 5.73 -1.21
CA HIS A 262 44.29 6.02 -2.37
C HIS A 262 44.93 7.39 -2.32
N ASP A 263 44.13 8.42 -2.01
CA ASP A 263 44.54 9.81 -1.95
C ASP A 263 45.56 10.02 -0.81
N LEU A 264 45.34 9.41 0.36
CA LEU A 264 46.31 9.40 1.46
C LEU A 264 47.66 8.74 1.09
N GLY A 265 47.69 7.86 0.09
CA GLY A 265 48.92 7.20 -0.37
C GLY A 265 49.66 7.93 -1.49
N GLY A 266 49.07 8.99 -2.05
CA GLY A 266 49.65 9.79 -3.12
C GLY A 266 50.37 11.03 -2.57
N PRO A 267 51.31 11.60 -3.34
CA PRO A 267 51.87 12.91 -3.00
C PRO A 267 50.72 13.94 -2.96
N PRO A 268 50.74 14.89 -2.00
CA PRO A 268 49.71 15.91 -1.92
C PRO A 268 49.66 16.67 -3.26
N PRO A 269 48.47 16.84 -3.87
CA PRO A 269 48.34 17.63 -5.06
C PRO A 269 48.87 19.03 -4.82
N VAL A 270 49.69 19.52 -5.75
CA VAL A 270 50.15 20.91 -5.74
C VAL A 270 48.91 21.81 -5.66
N PRO A 271 48.82 22.71 -4.66
CA PRO A 271 47.67 23.59 -4.51
C PRO A 271 47.46 24.35 -5.82
N SER A 272 46.33 24.13 -6.47
CA SER A 272 45.97 24.98 -7.60
C SER A 272 45.73 26.39 -7.04
N PRO A 273 46.24 27.45 -7.68
CA PRO A 273 45.98 28.81 -7.22
C PRO A 273 44.46 29.00 -7.07
N PRO A 274 44.00 29.61 -5.96
CA PRO A 274 42.58 29.82 -5.75
C PRO A 274 42.02 30.57 -6.97
N PRO A 275 40.97 30.05 -7.62
CA PRO A 275 40.36 30.78 -8.72
C PRO A 275 39.92 32.14 -8.18
N PRO A 276 40.17 33.25 -8.89
CA PRO A 276 39.77 34.57 -8.43
C PRO A 276 38.28 34.54 -8.14
N SER A 277 37.88 35.03 -6.95
CA SER A 277 36.48 35.16 -6.57
C SER A 277 35.83 36.17 -7.51
N ARG A 278 35.25 35.69 -8.61
CA ARG A 278 34.49 36.54 -9.53
C ARG A 278 33.17 36.87 -8.87
N VAL A 279 33.07 38.07 -8.32
CA VAL A 279 31.81 38.68 -7.94
C VAL A 279 31.03 38.93 -9.22
N ALA A 280 29.79 38.47 -9.31
CA ALA A 280 28.95 38.74 -10.47
C ALA A 280 28.68 40.27 -10.56
N PRO A 281 28.69 40.86 -11.78
CA PRO A 281 28.39 42.28 -11.94
C PRO A 281 27.01 42.62 -11.38
N ALA A 282 26.89 43.82 -10.80
CA ALA A 282 25.60 44.34 -10.34
C ALA A 282 24.63 44.40 -11.52
N ARG A 283 23.46 43.78 -11.40
CA ARG A 283 22.37 43.82 -12.38
C ARG A 283 21.18 44.59 -11.81
N PRO A 284 20.26 45.10 -12.66
CA PRO A 284 19.14 45.91 -12.23
C PRO A 284 18.31 45.21 -11.13
N TRP A 285 18.18 45.90 -10.00
CA TRP A 285 17.41 45.49 -8.83
C TRP A 285 15.95 45.06 -9.08
N PRO A 286 15.17 45.62 -10.02
CA PRO A 286 13.76 45.24 -10.18
C PRO A 286 13.56 43.76 -10.49
N LEU A 287 14.40 43.15 -11.33
CA LEU A 287 14.26 41.72 -11.66
C LEU A 287 14.69 40.82 -10.50
N ALA A 288 15.64 41.25 -9.69
CA ALA A 288 16.03 40.52 -8.49
C ALA A 288 14.94 40.60 -7.41
N ALA A 289 14.23 41.73 -7.31
CA ALA A 289 13.06 41.87 -6.45
C ALA A 289 11.91 40.95 -6.90
N VAL A 290 11.68 40.79 -8.21
CA VAL A 290 10.71 39.81 -8.74
C VAL A 290 11.06 38.38 -8.31
N ALA A 291 12.34 37.97 -8.40
CA ALA A 291 12.77 36.64 -7.95
C ALA A 291 12.52 36.41 -6.44
N VAL A 292 12.64 37.45 -5.62
CA VAL A 292 12.35 37.38 -4.17
C VAL A 292 10.84 37.37 -3.90
N ALA A 293 10.06 38.15 -4.65
CA ALA A 293 8.62 38.29 -4.45
C ALA A 293 7.83 37.04 -4.86
N LEU A 294 8.27 36.35 -5.92
CA LEU A 294 7.57 35.17 -6.45
C LEU A 294 7.24 34.09 -5.40
N PRO A 295 8.18 33.60 -4.56
CA PRO A 295 7.85 32.62 -3.52
C PRO A 295 7.21 33.25 -2.26
N LEU A 296 7.32 34.57 -2.07
CA LEU A 296 6.67 35.28 -0.96
C LEU A 296 5.16 35.38 -1.15
N ILE A 297 4.67 35.54 -2.38
CA ILE A 297 3.24 35.64 -2.69
C ILE A 297 2.49 34.38 -2.21
N PRO A 298 2.85 33.15 -2.63
CA PRO A 298 2.15 31.97 -2.17
C PRO A 298 2.36 31.68 -0.69
N ALA A 299 3.53 32.01 -0.12
CA ALA A 299 3.76 31.95 1.32
C ALA A 299 2.79 32.84 2.11
N ALA A 300 2.62 34.09 1.68
CA ALA A 300 1.77 35.07 2.35
C ALA A 300 0.28 34.69 2.26
N VAL A 301 -0.17 34.19 1.11
CA VAL A 301 -1.55 33.70 0.93
C VAL A 301 -1.81 32.48 1.81
N ASN A 302 -0.92 31.48 1.81
CA ASN A 302 -1.08 30.29 2.65
C ASN A 302 -1.04 30.64 4.14
N LEU A 303 -0.12 31.52 4.58
CA LEU A 303 -0.06 31.99 5.96
C LEU A 303 -1.31 32.77 6.38
N ALA A 304 -1.88 33.60 5.51
CA ALA A 304 -3.13 34.30 5.78
C ALA A 304 -4.32 33.34 5.96
N GLY A 305 -4.27 32.19 5.28
CA GLY A 305 -5.21 31.07 5.46
C GLY A 305 -4.87 30.14 6.64
N GLY A 306 -3.86 30.47 7.47
CA GLY A 306 -3.46 29.63 8.60
C GLY A 306 -2.65 28.38 8.23
N MET A 307 -2.08 28.34 7.01
CA MET A 307 -1.34 27.20 6.48
C MET A 307 0.16 27.51 6.37
N PRO A 308 0.98 27.09 7.35
CA PRO A 308 2.42 27.34 7.30
C PRO A 308 3.19 26.34 6.40
N VAL A 309 2.50 25.35 5.84
CA VAL A 309 3.08 24.25 5.04
C VAL A 309 3.06 24.55 3.53
N TRP A 310 3.94 23.90 2.77
CA TRP A 310 4.06 24.09 1.32
C TRP A 310 3.35 22.98 0.53
N THR A 311 3.68 21.71 0.76
CA THR A 311 2.98 20.54 0.22
C THR A 311 2.05 19.92 1.25
N GLY A 312 2.40 20.02 2.54
CA GLY A 312 1.75 19.26 3.60
C GLY A 312 2.12 17.76 3.55
N PRO A 313 1.51 16.95 4.43
CA PRO A 313 1.75 15.51 4.51
C PRO A 313 0.98 14.78 3.40
N ARG A 314 1.40 14.98 2.14
CA ARG A 314 0.67 14.48 0.96
C ARG A 314 1.60 14.05 -0.16
N GLY A 315 1.17 12.99 -0.83
CA GLY A 315 1.79 12.44 -2.04
C GLY A 315 3.09 11.69 -1.77
N TRP A 316 3.66 11.16 -2.85
CA TRP A 316 4.76 10.21 -2.79
C TRP A 316 6.03 10.72 -2.09
N VAL A 317 6.27 12.03 -2.08
CA VAL A 317 7.41 12.59 -1.33
C VAL A 317 7.18 12.49 0.17
N ASP A 318 5.96 12.73 0.63
CA ASP A 318 5.63 12.58 2.04
C ASP A 318 5.64 11.11 2.45
N ASP A 319 5.06 10.22 1.63
CA ASP A 319 5.12 8.78 1.81
C ASP A 319 6.58 8.30 1.86
N LEU A 320 7.45 8.84 1.00
CA LEU A 320 8.88 8.56 1.02
C LEU A 320 9.47 8.85 2.41
N PHE A 321 9.21 10.04 2.98
CA PHE A 321 9.78 10.44 4.26
C PHE A 321 9.09 9.80 5.48
N HIS A 322 7.78 9.58 5.45
CA HIS A 322 7.01 8.95 6.53
C HIS A 322 7.17 7.43 6.54
N GLY A 323 7.01 6.79 5.38
CA GLY A 323 7.04 5.34 5.22
C GLY A 323 8.45 4.76 5.15
N TYR A 324 9.39 5.45 4.50
CA TYR A 324 10.70 4.86 4.20
C TYR A 324 11.78 5.46 5.07
N VAL A 325 12.07 6.76 4.95
CA VAL A 325 13.30 7.35 5.52
C VAL A 325 13.31 7.33 7.06
N GLY A 326 12.14 7.15 7.69
CA GLY A 326 11.97 6.98 9.12
C GLY A 326 11.68 8.29 9.85
N TYR A 327 11.16 8.17 11.08
CA TYR A 327 10.58 9.28 11.85
C TYR A 327 11.44 10.56 11.93
N PRO A 328 12.78 10.53 12.12
CA PRO A 328 13.55 11.77 12.18
C PRO A 328 13.66 12.50 10.84
N ALA A 329 13.69 11.75 9.74
CA ALA A 329 13.66 12.33 8.40
C ALA A 329 12.27 12.89 8.09
N THR A 330 11.21 12.24 8.58
CA THR A 330 9.86 12.80 8.59
C THR A 330 9.80 14.15 9.30
N VAL A 331 10.36 14.26 10.51
CA VAL A 331 10.41 15.53 11.25
C VAL A 331 11.22 16.58 10.49
N LEU A 332 12.36 16.19 9.91
CA LEU A 332 13.17 17.10 9.10
C LEU A 332 12.41 17.56 7.85
N TRP A 333 11.68 16.66 7.20
CA TRP A 333 10.83 16.95 6.05
C TRP A 333 9.72 17.92 6.43
N VAL A 334 9.01 17.70 7.53
CA VAL A 334 8.00 18.64 8.06
C VAL A 334 8.62 20.00 8.33
N VAL A 335 9.83 20.05 8.91
CA VAL A 335 10.55 21.33 9.10
C VAL A 335 10.88 21.98 7.77
N VAL A 336 11.33 21.24 6.76
CA VAL A 336 11.59 21.76 5.41
C VAL A 336 10.31 22.26 4.76
N ASP A 337 9.23 21.50 4.84
CA ASP A 337 7.92 21.83 4.28
C ASP A 337 7.36 23.11 4.91
N VAL A 338 7.44 23.24 6.24
CA VAL A 338 7.08 24.46 6.96
C VAL A 338 8.01 25.62 6.57
N LEU A 339 9.33 25.42 6.54
CA LEU A 339 10.26 26.49 6.17
C LEU A 339 10.02 27.00 4.75
N VAL A 340 9.75 26.09 3.81
CA VAL A 340 9.37 26.45 2.45
C VAL A 340 8.05 27.21 2.50
N GLY A 341 7.00 26.66 3.13
CA GLY A 341 5.67 27.26 3.23
C GLY A 341 5.67 28.69 3.80
N VAL A 342 6.46 28.96 4.85
CA VAL A 342 6.59 30.31 5.44
C VAL A 342 7.49 31.28 4.64
N GLY A 343 8.05 30.86 3.51
CA GLY A 343 8.78 31.73 2.59
C GLY A 343 10.29 31.79 2.79
N ALA A 344 10.93 30.83 3.46
CA ALA A 344 12.40 30.75 3.55
C ALA A 344 13.13 30.80 2.19
N PRO A 345 12.59 30.26 1.08
CA PRO A 345 13.18 30.42 -0.26
C PRO A 345 13.42 31.88 -0.64
N ALA A 346 12.52 32.81 -0.27
CA ALA A 346 12.68 34.23 -0.58
C ALA A 346 13.89 34.85 0.14
N VAL A 347 14.11 34.48 1.40
CA VAL A 347 15.28 34.89 2.19
C VAL A 347 16.55 34.32 1.57
N LEU A 348 16.54 33.05 1.15
CA LEU A 348 17.68 32.42 0.48
C LEU A 348 18.03 33.13 -0.84
N ILE A 349 17.03 33.52 -1.62
CA ILE A 349 17.21 34.31 -2.86
C ILE A 349 17.78 35.68 -2.55
N LEU A 350 17.24 36.39 -1.55
CA LEU A 350 17.73 37.70 -1.14
C LEU A 350 19.20 37.65 -0.72
N VAL A 351 19.58 36.67 0.11
CA VAL A 351 20.99 36.49 0.55
C VAL A 351 21.88 36.17 -0.65
N ALA A 352 21.42 35.38 -1.63
CA ALA A 352 22.15 35.08 -2.85
C ALA A 352 22.37 36.31 -3.74
N VAL A 353 21.33 37.13 -3.92
CA VAL A 353 21.34 38.38 -4.69
C VAL A 353 22.21 39.45 -4.04
N VAL A 354 22.20 39.54 -2.70
CA VAL A 354 23.00 40.52 -1.95
C VAL A 354 24.48 40.13 -1.94
N ARG A 355 24.79 38.85 -1.65
CA ARG A 355 26.19 38.39 -1.56
C ARG A 355 26.85 38.18 -2.94
N ARG A 356 26.07 37.96 -4.00
CA ARG A 356 26.52 37.85 -5.41
C ARG A 356 27.65 36.86 -5.68
N THR A 357 27.84 35.88 -4.80
CA THR A 357 28.84 34.85 -5.03
C THR A 357 28.25 33.80 -5.97
N GLN A 358 28.99 33.46 -7.04
CA GLN A 358 28.52 32.47 -8.01
C GLN A 358 28.18 31.11 -7.38
N ARG A 359 28.88 30.74 -6.30
CA ARG A 359 28.57 29.50 -5.57
C ARG A 359 27.20 29.57 -4.90
N LEU A 360 26.92 30.64 -4.17
CA LEU A 360 25.65 30.80 -3.49
C LEU A 360 24.49 30.85 -4.48
N LEU A 361 24.62 31.62 -5.56
CA LEU A 361 23.60 31.68 -6.62
C LEU A 361 23.30 30.31 -7.23
N ARG A 362 24.33 29.50 -7.51
CA ARG A 362 24.14 28.13 -8.03
C ARG A 362 23.46 27.21 -7.04
N VAL A 363 23.85 27.29 -5.76
CA VAL A 363 23.23 26.48 -4.69
C VAL A 363 21.76 26.88 -4.54
N THR A 364 21.45 28.18 -4.47
CA THR A 364 20.07 28.67 -4.39
C THR A 364 19.23 28.25 -5.59
N MET A 365 19.72 28.42 -6.82
CA MET A 365 19.00 27.97 -8.03
C MET A 365 18.71 26.45 -7.98
N SER A 366 19.69 25.65 -7.56
CA SER A 366 19.52 24.20 -7.48
C SER A 366 18.50 23.82 -6.41
N ALA A 367 18.56 24.45 -5.23
CA ALA A 367 17.61 24.21 -4.14
C ALA A 367 16.17 24.56 -4.55
N LEU A 368 15.96 25.68 -5.25
CA LEU A 368 14.65 26.08 -5.74
C LEU A 368 14.07 25.11 -6.79
N ILE A 369 14.91 24.61 -7.71
CA ILE A 369 14.48 23.63 -8.71
C ILE A 369 14.12 22.29 -8.05
N VAL A 370 14.94 21.84 -7.10
CA VAL A 370 14.68 20.59 -6.35
C VAL A 370 13.38 20.71 -5.56
N ALA A 371 13.15 21.82 -4.87
CA ALA A 371 11.88 22.09 -4.20
C ALA A 371 10.73 22.11 -5.22
N ALA A 372 10.81 22.90 -6.29
CA ALA A 372 9.76 22.92 -7.32
C ALA A 372 9.42 21.52 -7.87
N ALA A 373 10.42 20.68 -8.13
CA ALA A 373 10.22 19.31 -8.57
C ALA A 373 9.52 18.46 -7.51
N ALA A 374 9.97 18.53 -6.24
CA ALA A 374 9.36 17.76 -5.16
C ALA A 374 7.89 18.15 -4.93
N GLY A 375 7.55 19.45 -4.96
CA GLY A 375 6.15 19.86 -4.81
C GLY A 375 5.25 19.47 -5.97
N VAL A 376 5.77 19.40 -7.20
CA VAL A 376 5.03 18.87 -8.36
C VAL A 376 4.84 17.36 -8.24
N VAL A 377 5.88 16.62 -7.84
CA VAL A 377 5.77 15.18 -7.60
C VAL A 377 4.74 14.91 -6.52
N SER A 378 4.80 15.59 -5.36
CA SER A 378 3.77 15.48 -4.32
C SER A 378 2.37 15.77 -4.85
N ALA A 379 2.16 16.89 -5.55
CA ALA A 379 0.84 17.27 -6.05
C ALA A 379 0.27 16.25 -7.05
N THR A 380 1.10 15.70 -7.93
CA THR A 380 0.67 14.77 -8.99
C THR A 380 0.53 13.32 -8.54
N THR A 381 1.17 12.96 -7.43
CA THR A 381 1.14 11.60 -6.86
C THR A 381 0.24 11.49 -5.63
N THR A 382 -0.34 12.60 -5.16
CA THR A 382 -1.32 12.54 -4.07
C THR A 382 -2.53 11.75 -4.55
N GLU A 383 -2.66 10.50 -4.09
CA GLU A 383 -3.90 9.76 -4.23
C GLU A 383 -4.98 10.51 -3.45
N ARG A 384 -6.11 10.80 -4.09
CA ARG A 384 -7.18 11.60 -3.49
C ARG A 384 -7.92 10.88 -2.34
N GLU A 385 -7.56 9.63 -2.02
CA GLU A 385 -8.45 8.73 -1.28
C GLU A 385 -7.84 7.79 -0.22
N ALA A 386 -6.53 7.77 0.02
CA ALA A 386 -5.97 6.77 0.95
C ALA A 386 -5.97 7.21 2.43
N ASP A 387 -6.85 6.63 3.25
CA ASP A 387 -6.60 6.17 4.63
C ASP A 387 -5.74 7.03 5.60
N TRP A 388 -6.05 8.32 5.77
CA TRP A 388 -5.42 9.13 6.82
C TRP A 388 -6.14 9.00 8.19
N GLN A 389 -6.32 7.77 8.68
CA GLN A 389 -6.97 7.50 9.98
C GLN A 389 -6.02 7.50 11.20
N LEU A 390 -4.70 7.65 11.01
CA LEU A 390 -3.74 7.53 12.12
C LEU A 390 -3.74 8.70 13.11
N ILE A 391 -4.50 9.79 12.85
CA ILE A 391 -4.80 10.83 13.85
C ILE A 391 -6.29 11.20 13.73
N PRO A 392 -7.20 10.47 14.42
CA PRO A 392 -8.65 10.59 14.26
C PRO A 392 -9.18 12.02 14.46
N ASP A 393 -8.61 12.76 15.41
CA ASP A 393 -9.14 14.08 15.81
C ASP A 393 -8.75 15.24 14.86
N MET A 394 -7.96 14.99 13.82
CA MET A 394 -7.48 16.03 12.90
C MET A 394 -7.80 15.75 11.42
N ALA A 395 -8.44 14.63 11.09
CA ALA A 395 -8.63 14.18 9.71
C ALA A 395 -9.62 15.06 8.92
N GLU A 396 -10.78 15.41 9.50
CA GLU A 396 -11.77 16.27 8.83
C GLU A 396 -11.27 17.71 8.63
N GLN A 397 -10.47 18.24 9.57
CA GLN A 397 -9.86 19.57 9.43
C GLN A 397 -8.65 19.59 8.49
N ARG A 398 -8.00 18.44 8.20
CA ARG A 398 -6.79 18.36 7.37
C ARG A 398 -7.05 18.21 5.88
N LEU A 399 -8.16 17.60 5.48
CA LEU A 399 -8.51 17.44 4.05
C LEU A 399 -8.86 18.79 3.40
N ALA A 400 -9.42 19.74 4.17
CA ALA A 400 -9.78 21.07 3.70
C ALA A 400 -8.59 22.04 3.49
N LEU A 401 -7.34 21.67 3.79
CA LEU A 401 -6.23 22.64 3.74
C LEU A 401 -5.96 23.17 2.33
N TYR A 402 -5.84 22.34 1.30
CA TYR A 402 -5.50 22.85 -0.04
C TYR A 402 -6.65 22.69 -1.02
N PRO A 403 -7.24 23.80 -1.51
CA PRO A 403 -8.12 23.75 -2.67
C PRO A 403 -7.32 23.28 -3.89
N GLY A 404 -7.95 22.44 -4.73
CA GLY A 404 -7.41 22.00 -6.01
C GLY A 404 -7.37 23.13 -7.05
N GLY A 405 -8.23 24.14 -6.88
CA GLY A 405 -8.23 25.39 -7.62
C GLY A 405 -7.68 26.59 -6.84
N VAL A 406 -7.40 27.70 -7.55
CA VAL A 406 -7.11 29.02 -6.92
C VAL A 406 -8.36 29.58 -6.22
N PHE A 407 -9.55 29.08 -6.58
CA PHE A 407 -10.85 29.51 -6.10
C PHE A 407 -11.80 28.29 -6.00
N ASP A 408 -11.55 27.38 -5.05
CA ASP A 408 -12.57 26.36 -4.77
C ASP A 408 -13.61 26.90 -3.80
N LEU A 409 -14.85 26.49 -4.01
CA LEU A 409 -15.97 26.73 -3.11
C LEU A 409 -16.04 25.54 -2.14
N ASN A 410 -16.12 25.81 -0.84
CA ASN A 410 -16.43 24.77 0.14
C ASN A 410 -17.89 24.29 -0.02
N ASP A 411 -18.28 23.25 0.72
CA ASP A 411 -19.65 22.71 0.70
C ASP A 411 -20.73 23.75 1.06
N ASN A 412 -20.34 24.86 1.69
CA ASN A 412 -21.21 25.98 2.05
C ASN A 412 -21.21 27.12 1.01
N GLY A 413 -20.47 26.99 -0.10
CA GLY A 413 -20.36 28.02 -1.14
C GLY A 413 -19.44 29.20 -0.79
N GLU A 414 -18.60 29.08 0.24
CA GLU A 414 -17.57 30.07 0.57
C GLU A 414 -16.28 29.77 -0.20
N VAL A 415 -15.59 30.82 -0.66
CA VAL A 415 -14.32 30.68 -1.37
C VAL A 415 -13.22 30.31 -0.37
N LEU A 416 -12.67 29.09 -0.49
CA LEU A 416 -11.49 28.67 0.24
C LEU A 416 -10.26 29.36 -0.38
N PHE A 417 -9.62 30.23 0.39
CA PHE A 417 -8.37 30.88 -0.01
C PHE A 417 -7.18 29.97 0.34
N GLY A 418 -6.61 29.33 -0.68
CA GLY A 418 -5.36 28.57 -0.58
C GLY A 418 -4.71 28.44 -1.95
N LEU A 419 -3.38 28.48 -2.02
CA LEU A 419 -2.67 28.19 -3.26
C LEU A 419 -2.20 26.75 -3.24
N SER A 420 -2.63 25.98 -4.25
CA SER A 420 -2.23 24.59 -4.41
C SER A 420 -0.69 24.46 -4.44
N PRO A 421 -0.11 23.33 -4.00
CA PRO A 421 1.33 23.10 -4.04
C PRO A 421 1.97 23.25 -5.43
N SER A 422 1.20 23.06 -6.51
CA SER A 422 1.65 23.25 -7.90
C SER A 422 1.94 24.72 -8.22
N TRP A 423 1.10 25.67 -7.78
CA TRP A 423 1.36 27.11 -7.88
C TRP A 423 2.59 27.55 -7.11
N TYR A 424 2.78 27.01 -5.90
CA TYR A 424 3.97 27.28 -5.10
C TYR A 424 5.24 26.77 -5.80
N SER A 425 5.17 25.55 -6.36
CA SER A 425 6.26 24.94 -7.13
C SER A 425 6.60 25.74 -8.39
N ALA A 426 5.58 26.24 -9.10
CA ALA A 426 5.76 27.12 -10.25
C ALA A 426 6.47 28.43 -9.87
N ALA A 427 6.11 29.03 -8.73
CA ALA A 427 6.77 30.24 -8.21
C ALA A 427 8.26 30.00 -7.89
N LEU A 428 8.59 28.86 -7.30
CA LEU A 428 9.98 28.45 -7.03
C LEU A 428 10.78 28.23 -8.33
N ALA A 429 10.20 27.53 -9.31
CA ALA A 429 10.80 27.30 -10.62
C ALA A 429 11.03 28.61 -11.40
N ALA A 430 10.03 29.50 -11.40
CA ALA A 430 10.12 30.82 -12.02
C ALA A 430 11.24 31.67 -11.38
N SER A 431 11.36 31.63 -10.04
CA SER A 431 12.43 32.33 -9.32
C SER A 431 13.82 31.80 -9.67
N ALA A 432 13.98 30.48 -9.78
CA ALA A 432 15.21 29.86 -10.22
C ALA A 432 15.58 30.29 -11.65
N LEU A 433 14.60 30.36 -12.55
CA LEU A 433 14.78 30.80 -13.93
C LEU A 433 15.18 32.28 -14.02
N VAL A 434 14.55 33.16 -13.22
CA VAL A 434 14.96 34.57 -13.13
C VAL A 434 16.41 34.69 -12.63
N LEU A 435 16.78 33.95 -11.58
CA LEU A 435 18.18 33.93 -11.10
C LEU A 435 19.15 33.42 -12.18
N LEU A 436 18.76 32.41 -12.96
CA LEU A 436 19.56 31.86 -14.04
C LEU A 436 19.77 32.89 -15.16
N LEU A 437 18.72 33.63 -15.54
CA LEU A 437 18.81 34.68 -16.56
C LEU A 437 19.64 35.89 -16.09
N LEU A 438 19.52 36.25 -14.82
CA LEU A 438 20.23 37.39 -14.23
C LEU A 438 21.70 37.09 -13.95
N TYR A 439 22.03 35.88 -13.50
CA TYR A 439 23.36 35.57 -12.98
C TYR A 439 24.05 34.37 -13.65
N GLY A 440 23.41 33.76 -14.64
CA GLY A 440 24.04 32.80 -15.53
C GLY A 440 25.29 33.40 -16.18
N ALA A 441 26.37 32.62 -16.23
CA ALA A 441 27.62 33.09 -16.83
C ALA A 441 27.38 33.48 -18.29
N PRO A 442 28.00 34.56 -18.79
CA PRO A 442 27.91 34.91 -20.21
C PRO A 442 28.40 33.74 -21.09
N PRO A 443 27.80 33.54 -22.27
CA PRO A 443 27.98 32.36 -23.13
C PRO A 443 29.42 32.10 -23.60
N ALA A 444 30.36 33.02 -23.33
CA ALA A 444 31.78 32.87 -23.65
C ALA A 444 32.48 31.75 -22.85
N ALA A 445 31.96 31.33 -21.69
CA ALA A 445 32.42 30.14 -21.01
C ALA A 445 31.52 28.97 -21.42
N ARG A 446 32.08 27.99 -22.17
CA ARG A 446 31.40 26.76 -22.65
C ARG A 446 30.79 25.94 -21.50
N LEU A 447 29.71 26.40 -20.90
CA LEU A 447 28.73 25.52 -20.28
C LEU A 447 28.07 24.78 -21.43
N ARG A 448 28.12 23.44 -21.39
CA ARG A 448 27.53 22.57 -22.40
C ARG A 448 26.07 22.99 -22.59
N HIS A 449 25.75 23.53 -23.76
CA HIS A 449 24.47 24.15 -24.12
C HIS A 449 23.27 23.29 -23.69
N HIS A 450 23.42 21.96 -23.77
CA HIS A 450 22.42 20.99 -23.33
C HIS A 450 21.97 21.15 -21.88
N VAL A 451 22.84 21.48 -20.93
CA VAL A 451 22.46 21.60 -19.50
C VAL A 451 21.58 22.83 -19.25
N LEU A 452 21.85 23.91 -19.98
CA LEU A 452 21.09 25.15 -19.85
C LEU A 452 19.73 25.02 -20.54
N VAL A 453 19.69 24.35 -21.70
CA VAL A 453 18.45 24.01 -22.41
C VAL A 453 17.58 23.05 -21.59
N THR A 454 18.14 22.00 -20.97
CA THR A 454 17.36 21.08 -20.13
C THR A 454 16.81 21.77 -18.88
N ALA A 455 17.60 22.64 -18.24
CA ALA A 455 17.12 23.39 -17.07
C ALA A 455 16.00 24.37 -17.45
N LEU A 456 16.16 25.08 -18.58
CA LEU A 456 15.13 25.99 -19.09
C LEU A 456 13.84 25.24 -19.47
N ALA A 457 13.95 24.13 -20.20
CA ALA A 457 12.81 23.33 -20.61
C ALA A 457 12.06 22.73 -19.41
N ALA A 458 12.78 22.22 -18.41
CA ALA A 458 12.18 21.71 -17.18
C ALA A 458 11.47 22.83 -16.40
N SER A 459 12.10 23.99 -16.22
CA SER A 459 11.47 25.13 -15.53
C SER A 459 10.23 25.64 -16.27
N VAL A 460 10.28 25.72 -17.60
CA VAL A 460 9.12 26.13 -18.41
C VAL A 460 7.98 25.13 -18.30
N ALA A 461 8.26 23.83 -18.40
CA ALA A 461 7.24 22.78 -18.21
C ALA A 461 6.59 22.88 -16.82
N LEU A 462 7.39 23.09 -15.77
CA LEU A 462 6.90 23.25 -14.40
C LEU A 462 6.01 24.50 -14.21
N CYS A 463 6.29 25.59 -14.94
CA CYS A 463 5.47 26.80 -14.89
C CYS A 463 4.08 26.65 -15.55
N PHE A 464 3.90 25.71 -16.48
CA PHE A 464 2.63 25.52 -17.20
C PHE A 464 1.72 24.42 -16.61
N LEU A 465 2.22 23.62 -15.67
CA LEU A 465 1.45 22.57 -15.01
C LEU A 465 0.17 23.06 -14.30
N PRO A 466 0.14 24.21 -13.59
CA PRO A 466 -1.07 24.67 -12.92
C PRO A 466 -2.24 24.96 -13.89
N ALA A 467 -1.93 25.29 -15.16
CA ALA A 467 -2.96 25.51 -16.19
C ALA A 467 -3.56 24.19 -16.72
N ALA A 468 -2.83 23.07 -16.61
CA ALA A 468 -3.35 21.75 -16.94
C ALA A 468 -4.22 21.15 -15.81
N ASP A 469 -4.04 21.63 -14.57
CA ASP A 469 -4.71 21.12 -13.37
C ASP A 469 -6.15 21.65 -13.18
N GLN A 470 -6.53 22.73 -13.88
CA GLN A 470 -7.83 23.41 -13.72
C GLN A 470 -9.06 22.68 -14.30
N SER A 471 -9.04 21.37 -14.62
CA SER A 471 -10.14 20.78 -15.43
C SER A 471 -10.67 19.39 -15.07
N ARG A 472 -10.42 18.85 -13.88
CA ARG A 472 -11.08 17.60 -13.46
C ARG A 472 -11.78 17.76 -12.12
N GLY A 473 -13.09 18.01 -12.19
CA GLY A 473 -13.99 17.74 -11.07
C GLY A 473 -13.82 16.30 -10.56
N PRO A 474 -14.36 15.98 -9.37
CA PRO A 474 -14.18 14.68 -8.74
C PRO A 474 -14.60 13.53 -9.68
N VAL A 475 -13.88 12.42 -9.58
CA VAL A 475 -14.14 11.18 -10.33
C VAL A 475 -14.27 10.07 -9.30
N THR A 476 -15.50 9.70 -8.96
CA THR A 476 -15.78 8.52 -8.15
C THR A 476 -15.57 7.29 -9.03
N THR A 477 -14.65 6.41 -8.64
CA THR A 477 -14.35 5.15 -9.32
C THR A 477 -15.37 4.07 -8.97
N ALA A 478 -15.33 2.94 -9.68
CA ALA A 478 -16.19 1.79 -9.35
C ALA A 478 -15.84 1.17 -7.99
N ARG A 479 -14.58 1.33 -7.53
CA ARG A 479 -14.10 0.80 -6.25
C ARG A 479 -14.66 1.59 -5.07
N ASP A 480 -14.74 2.91 -5.19
CA ASP A 480 -15.25 3.83 -4.15
C ASP A 480 -16.76 3.68 -3.90
N CYS A 481 -17.41 2.94 -4.80
CA CYS A 481 -18.82 2.58 -4.74
C CYS A 481 -19.07 1.20 -4.13
N SER A 482 -18.03 0.37 -4.01
CA SER A 482 -18.15 -0.93 -3.35
C SER A 482 -18.16 -0.72 -1.84
N PRO A 483 -19.06 -1.40 -1.09
CA PRO A 483 -18.97 -1.39 0.36
C PRO A 483 -17.59 -1.95 0.77
N PRO A 484 -16.98 -1.41 1.85
CA PRO A 484 -15.73 -1.95 2.37
C PRO A 484 -15.91 -3.43 2.70
N GLU A 485 -14.86 -4.21 2.44
CA GLU A 485 -14.92 -5.65 2.65
C GLU A 485 -14.98 -5.93 4.17
N PRO A 486 -15.69 -6.98 4.64
CA PRO A 486 -15.93 -7.21 6.07
C PRO A 486 -14.65 -7.29 6.93
N TRP A 487 -13.52 -7.67 6.34
CA TRP A 487 -12.21 -7.70 7.01
C TRP A 487 -11.56 -6.32 7.17
N GLU A 488 -12.01 -5.31 6.44
CA GLU A 488 -11.54 -3.92 6.55
C GLU A 488 -12.18 -3.22 7.77
N THR A 489 -13.36 -3.65 8.20
CA THR A 489 -14.09 -3.12 9.36
C THR A 489 -13.99 -4.05 10.58
N ASN A 490 -12.78 -4.32 11.10
CA ASN A 490 -12.53 -4.99 12.40
C ASN A 490 -13.43 -6.21 12.75
N GLY A 491 -13.96 -6.92 11.76
CA GLY A 491 -14.86 -8.06 11.95
C GLY A 491 -16.29 -7.73 12.38
N GLU A 492 -16.70 -6.46 12.48
CA GLU A 492 -18.10 -6.11 12.71
C GLU A 492 -18.81 -5.93 11.35
N PRO A 493 -19.80 -6.77 11.00
CA PRO A 493 -20.59 -6.60 9.80
C PRO A 493 -21.50 -5.38 9.94
N VAL A 494 -20.97 -4.20 9.61
CA VAL A 494 -21.78 -2.99 9.48
C VAL A 494 -22.53 -3.11 8.16
N ALA A 495 -23.86 -3.24 8.22
CA ALA A 495 -24.68 -3.17 7.02
C ALA A 495 -24.42 -1.81 6.36
N PRO A 496 -23.92 -1.76 5.11
CA PRO A 496 -23.58 -0.51 4.46
C PRO A 496 -24.83 0.37 4.39
N GLU A 497 -24.70 1.64 4.78
CA GLU A 497 -25.79 2.58 4.62
C GLU A 497 -26.23 2.60 3.15
N PRO A 498 -27.54 2.51 2.87
CA PRO A 498 -28.02 2.51 1.50
C PRO A 498 -27.62 3.81 0.82
N LEU A 499 -26.87 3.71 -0.28
CA LEU A 499 -26.53 4.87 -1.09
C LEU A 499 -27.82 5.56 -1.56
N THR A 500 -27.94 6.85 -1.31
CA THR A 500 -29.07 7.67 -1.77
C THR A 500 -28.61 8.82 -2.64
N GLY A 501 -29.55 9.45 -3.37
CA GLY A 501 -29.27 10.70 -4.06
C GLY A 501 -28.31 10.58 -5.26
N PRO A 502 -27.52 11.65 -5.53
CA PRO A 502 -26.50 11.68 -6.57
C PRO A 502 -25.46 10.56 -6.49
N ARG A 503 -25.03 10.18 -5.28
CA ARG A 503 -24.00 9.13 -5.10
C ARG A 503 -24.52 7.76 -5.54
N ALA A 504 -25.78 7.44 -5.23
CA ALA A 504 -26.42 6.21 -5.70
C ALA A 504 -26.43 6.12 -7.24
N PHE A 505 -26.73 7.23 -7.91
CA PHE A 505 -26.72 7.28 -9.37
C PHE A 505 -25.31 7.11 -9.94
N ILE A 506 -24.31 7.85 -9.43
CA ILE A 506 -22.91 7.74 -9.88
C ILE A 506 -22.44 6.29 -9.72
N CYS A 507 -22.67 5.69 -8.55
CA CYS A 507 -22.25 4.33 -8.28
C CYS A 507 -22.96 3.29 -9.14
N ALA A 508 -24.27 3.45 -9.37
CA ALA A 508 -25.00 2.59 -10.29
C ALA A 508 -24.44 2.67 -11.72
N VAL A 509 -24.06 3.86 -12.19
CA VAL A 509 -23.43 4.04 -13.51
C VAL A 509 -22.04 3.41 -13.56
N ARG A 510 -21.20 3.61 -12.54
CA ARG A 510 -19.82 3.09 -12.50
C ARG A 510 -19.74 1.57 -12.38
N GLN A 511 -20.53 0.98 -11.47
CA GLN A 511 -20.46 -0.46 -11.18
C GLN A 511 -21.16 -1.29 -12.26
N ARG A 512 -22.32 -0.84 -12.73
CA ARG A 512 -23.13 -1.61 -13.68
C ARG A 512 -22.83 -1.28 -15.14
N GLN A 513 -22.03 -0.24 -15.39
CA GLN A 513 -21.70 0.27 -16.72
C GLN A 513 -22.96 0.50 -17.58
N THR A 514 -24.05 0.94 -16.95
CA THR A 514 -25.37 1.12 -17.59
C THR A 514 -25.37 2.28 -18.58
N LEU A 515 -24.45 3.23 -18.43
CA LEU A 515 -24.17 4.29 -19.38
C LEU A 515 -22.69 4.19 -19.80
N ALA A 516 -22.43 4.26 -21.10
CA ALA A 516 -21.10 4.11 -21.67
C ALA A 516 -20.23 5.36 -21.48
N PHE A 517 -19.78 5.60 -20.25
CA PHE A 517 -18.82 6.65 -19.92
C PHE A 517 -17.44 6.05 -19.64
N ALA A 518 -16.38 6.80 -19.95
CA ALA A 518 -15.03 6.42 -19.54
C ALA A 518 -14.92 6.44 -18.01
N ALA A 519 -14.11 5.54 -17.44
CA ALA A 519 -13.88 5.51 -15.99
C ALA A 519 -13.33 6.85 -15.44
N THR A 520 -12.69 7.65 -16.30
CA THR A 520 -12.09 8.95 -15.96
C THR A 520 -13.03 10.14 -16.17
N THR A 521 -14.27 9.93 -16.62
CA THR A 521 -15.25 11.01 -16.80
C THR A 521 -15.58 11.66 -15.45
N PRO A 522 -15.58 12.99 -15.30
CA PRO A 522 -15.95 13.65 -14.03
C PRO A 522 -17.39 13.38 -13.62
N ASP A 523 -17.65 13.27 -12.32
CA ASP A 523 -18.95 12.93 -11.76
C ASP A 523 -20.03 13.96 -12.10
N GLN A 524 -19.65 15.24 -12.20
CA GLN A 524 -20.56 16.30 -12.62
C GLN A 524 -21.12 16.04 -14.02
N VAL A 525 -20.30 15.52 -14.95
CA VAL A 525 -20.74 15.17 -16.31
C VAL A 525 -21.75 14.03 -16.27
N LEU A 526 -21.54 13.05 -15.39
CA LEU A 526 -22.49 11.95 -15.19
C LEU A 526 -23.82 12.47 -14.64
N LEU A 527 -23.77 13.32 -13.60
CA LEU A 527 -24.97 13.87 -12.96
C LEU A 527 -25.78 14.74 -13.92
N ASP A 528 -25.13 15.59 -14.71
CA ASP A 528 -25.83 16.46 -15.67
C ASP A 528 -26.47 15.64 -16.79
N HIS A 529 -25.81 14.58 -17.26
CA HIS A 529 -26.40 13.64 -18.20
C HIS A 529 -27.59 12.88 -17.57
N GLY A 530 -27.45 12.40 -16.33
CA GLY A 530 -28.53 11.74 -15.59
C GLY A 530 -29.75 12.62 -15.38
N ARG A 531 -29.57 13.91 -15.06
CA ARG A 531 -30.66 14.89 -14.93
C ARG A 531 -31.37 15.13 -16.26
N ARG A 532 -30.64 15.17 -17.37
CA ARG A 532 -31.23 15.25 -18.72
C ARG A 532 -32.12 14.03 -19.00
N LEU A 533 -31.64 12.82 -18.69
CA LEU A 533 -32.42 11.58 -18.82
C LEU A 533 -33.65 11.58 -17.91
N CYS A 534 -33.53 12.06 -16.67
CA CYS A 534 -34.68 12.21 -15.77
C CYS A 534 -35.74 13.18 -16.34
N GLY A 535 -35.30 14.28 -16.97
CA GLY A 535 -36.20 15.21 -17.66
C GLY A 535 -37.00 14.53 -18.78
N ALA A 536 -36.32 13.73 -19.61
CA ALA A 536 -36.97 12.96 -20.69
C ALA A 536 -37.91 11.88 -20.12
N TYR A 537 -37.50 11.15 -19.09
CA TYR A 537 -38.32 10.14 -18.41
C TYR A 537 -39.60 10.76 -17.85
N THR A 538 -39.49 11.91 -17.18
CA THR A 538 -40.63 12.58 -16.53
C THR A 538 -41.63 13.12 -17.56
N ARG A 539 -41.16 13.63 -18.70
CA ARG A 539 -42.03 14.08 -19.80
C ARG A 539 -42.72 12.92 -20.51
N ASN A 540 -42.05 11.76 -20.59
CA ASN A 540 -42.53 10.57 -21.27
C ASN A 540 -43.00 10.83 -22.72
N ASP A 541 -42.32 11.72 -23.44
CA ASP A 541 -42.62 12.03 -24.85
C ASP A 541 -42.11 10.88 -25.74
N PRO A 542 -43.00 10.15 -26.47
CA PRO A 542 -42.59 9.04 -27.31
C PRO A 542 -41.54 9.41 -28.37
N ARG A 543 -41.54 10.65 -28.87
CA ARG A 543 -40.58 11.11 -29.89
C ARG A 543 -39.19 11.35 -29.29
N GLU A 544 -39.13 11.88 -28.07
CA GLU A 544 -37.87 12.11 -27.35
C GLU A 544 -37.26 10.77 -26.91
N LEU A 545 -38.09 9.84 -26.43
CA LEU A 545 -37.67 8.49 -26.04
C LEU A 545 -37.19 7.65 -27.24
N ALA A 546 -37.87 7.73 -28.38
CA ALA A 546 -37.42 7.08 -29.62
C ALA A 546 -36.06 7.63 -30.06
N ARG A 547 -35.86 8.96 -30.00
CA ARG A 547 -34.57 9.58 -30.33
C ARG A 547 -33.44 9.11 -29.42
N LEU A 548 -33.65 9.08 -28.10
CA LEU A 548 -32.64 8.58 -27.15
C LEU A 548 -32.27 7.12 -27.41
N ARG A 549 -33.27 6.29 -27.77
CA ARG A 549 -33.04 4.90 -28.16
C ARG A 549 -32.23 4.80 -29.45
N ASP A 550 -32.54 5.61 -30.46
CA ASP A 550 -31.87 5.57 -31.76
C ASP A 550 -30.44 6.14 -31.71
N THR A 551 -30.21 7.21 -30.92
CA THR A 551 -28.90 7.89 -30.87
C THR A 551 -27.96 7.33 -29.82
N GLU A 552 -28.48 6.96 -28.65
CA GLU A 552 -27.67 6.55 -27.49
C GLU A 552 -27.86 5.05 -27.16
N GLY A 553 -28.79 4.35 -27.81
CA GLY A 553 -29.08 2.93 -27.55
C GLY A 553 -29.83 2.70 -26.23
N LEU A 554 -30.32 3.76 -25.58
CA LEU A 554 -30.87 3.71 -24.23
C LEU A 554 -32.39 3.59 -24.24
N SER A 555 -32.91 2.61 -23.49
CA SER A 555 -34.34 2.52 -23.16
C SER A 555 -34.57 3.05 -21.75
N VAL A 556 -35.14 4.25 -21.64
CA VAL A 556 -35.26 4.98 -20.37
C VAL A 556 -36.12 4.21 -19.34
N ASP A 557 -37.07 3.38 -19.79
CA ASP A 557 -37.87 2.52 -18.92
C ASP A 557 -37.03 1.48 -18.15
N HIS A 558 -35.97 0.95 -18.78
CA HIS A 558 -35.04 0.01 -18.16
C HIS A 558 -34.01 0.70 -17.25
N LEU A 559 -33.91 2.04 -17.33
CA LEU A 559 -33.02 2.86 -16.48
C LEU A 559 -33.70 3.37 -15.21
N SER A 560 -34.97 3.04 -14.98
CA SER A 560 -35.75 3.49 -13.81
C SER A 560 -35.04 3.20 -12.48
N GLY A 561 -34.43 2.02 -12.33
CA GLY A 561 -33.64 1.67 -11.15
C GLY A 561 -32.35 2.48 -10.98
N VAL A 562 -31.68 2.86 -12.07
CA VAL A 562 -30.45 3.68 -12.04
C VAL A 562 -30.79 5.14 -11.76
N LEU A 563 -31.86 5.64 -12.37
CA LEU A 563 -32.30 7.04 -12.23
C LEU A 563 -32.98 7.33 -10.89
N ALA A 564 -33.44 6.32 -10.14
CA ALA A 564 -34.18 6.51 -8.89
C ALA A 564 -33.44 7.42 -7.87
N GLY A 565 -32.11 7.37 -7.82
CA GLY A 565 -31.31 8.22 -6.94
C GLY A 565 -31.39 9.72 -7.24
N ILE A 566 -31.63 10.11 -8.50
CA ILE A 566 -31.66 11.52 -8.93
C ILE A 566 -33.00 11.94 -9.55
N CYS A 567 -33.95 11.01 -9.71
CA CYS A 567 -35.19 11.22 -10.42
C CYS A 567 -36.41 10.82 -9.58
N PRO A 568 -37.15 11.79 -9.02
CA PRO A 568 -38.31 11.51 -8.15
C PRO A 568 -39.39 10.64 -8.80
N ALA A 569 -39.67 10.84 -10.10
CA ALA A 569 -40.68 10.08 -10.83
C ALA A 569 -40.28 8.59 -11.00
N ALA A 570 -38.99 8.31 -11.24
CA ALA A 570 -38.49 6.95 -11.32
C ALA A 570 -38.49 6.28 -9.94
N ASN A 571 -38.08 7.00 -8.90
CA ASN A 571 -38.12 6.52 -7.52
C ASN A 571 -39.53 6.15 -7.06
N ALA A 572 -40.53 6.99 -7.38
CA ALA A 572 -41.93 6.71 -7.03
C ALA A 572 -42.44 5.41 -7.67
N LYS A 573 -42.07 5.12 -8.93
CA LYS A 573 -42.41 3.86 -9.61
C LYS A 573 -41.77 2.65 -8.94
N ILE A 574 -40.46 2.70 -8.68
CA ILE A 574 -39.74 1.60 -8.02
C ILE A 574 -40.31 1.32 -6.62
N THR A 575 -40.60 2.36 -5.85
CA THR A 575 -41.22 2.23 -4.52
C THR A 575 -42.62 1.63 -4.59
N ALA A 576 -43.43 2.02 -5.59
CA ALA A 576 -44.76 1.45 -5.78
C ALA A 576 -44.71 -0.04 -6.18
N GLU A 577 -43.79 -0.42 -7.06
CA GLU A 577 -43.56 -1.83 -7.45
C GLU A 577 -43.01 -2.67 -6.30
N ALA A 578 -42.11 -2.12 -5.48
CA ALA A 578 -41.62 -2.77 -4.27
C ALA A 578 -42.74 -2.98 -3.25
N ALA A 579 -43.59 -1.97 -3.02
CA ALA A 579 -44.74 -2.08 -2.12
C ALA A 579 -45.81 -3.06 -2.64
N ALA A 580 -45.98 -3.19 -3.96
CA ALA A 580 -46.86 -4.21 -4.54
C ALA A 580 -46.33 -5.63 -4.29
N ARG A 581 -45.04 -5.87 -4.59
CA ARG A 581 -44.38 -7.17 -4.32
C ARG A 581 -44.36 -7.54 -2.84
N GLN A 582 -44.15 -6.55 -1.97
CA GLN A 582 -44.18 -6.77 -0.52
C GLN A 582 -45.56 -7.25 -0.06
N ARG A 583 -46.64 -6.63 -0.56
CA ARG A 583 -48.01 -7.07 -0.25
C ARG A 583 -48.29 -8.49 -0.75
N GLU A 584 -47.86 -8.82 -1.96
CA GLU A 584 -48.00 -10.18 -2.51
C GLU A 584 -47.24 -11.21 -1.67
N SER A 585 -46.01 -10.88 -1.25
CA SER A 585 -45.21 -11.72 -0.35
C SER A 585 -45.87 -11.91 1.02
N GLU A 586 -46.41 -10.84 1.61
CA GLU A 586 -47.13 -10.91 2.89
C GLU A 586 -48.40 -11.76 2.79
N GLU A 587 -49.15 -11.63 1.70
CA GLU A 587 -50.33 -12.46 1.42
C GLU A 587 -49.96 -13.93 1.25
N PHE A 588 -48.87 -14.22 0.54
CA PHE A 588 -48.33 -15.56 0.37
C PHE A 588 -47.90 -16.18 1.71
N VAL A 589 -47.09 -15.48 2.52
CA VAL A 589 -46.65 -15.95 3.85
C VAL A 589 -47.86 -16.17 4.78
N ALA A 590 -48.86 -15.28 4.73
CA ALA A 590 -50.09 -15.45 5.49
C ALA A 590 -50.93 -16.65 5.01
N GLU A 591 -50.91 -16.97 3.72
CA GLU A 591 -51.51 -18.19 3.20
C GLU A 591 -50.76 -19.45 3.66
N GLU A 592 -49.43 -19.49 3.58
CA GLU A 592 -48.64 -20.63 4.06
C GLU A 592 -48.82 -20.86 5.57
N ARG A 593 -48.89 -19.80 6.38
CA ARG A 593 -49.25 -19.90 7.81
C ARG A 593 -50.64 -20.49 8.02
N ARG A 594 -51.64 -20.08 7.23
CA ARG A 594 -53.00 -20.65 7.29
C ARG A 594 -53.03 -22.13 6.89
N LYS A 595 -52.24 -22.54 5.88
CA LYS A 595 -52.08 -23.96 5.53
C LYS A 595 -51.56 -24.75 6.72
N CYS A 596 -50.50 -24.26 7.36
CA CYS A 596 -49.93 -24.93 8.53
C CYS A 596 -50.86 -24.96 9.73
N ASP A 597 -51.58 -23.89 10.04
CA ASP A 597 -52.56 -23.88 11.13
C ASP A 597 -53.68 -24.91 10.93
N ALA A 598 -54.14 -25.07 9.68
CA ALA A 598 -55.20 -26.00 9.29
C ALA A 598 -54.76 -27.48 9.23
N THR A 599 -53.46 -27.76 9.17
CA THR A 599 -52.98 -29.15 9.23
C THR A 599 -53.49 -29.86 10.50
N PRO A 600 -53.90 -31.15 10.42
CA PRO A 600 -54.39 -31.87 11.57
C PRO A 600 -53.32 -31.95 12.66
N ARG A 601 -53.67 -31.51 13.87
CA ARG A 601 -52.79 -31.57 15.03
C ARG A 601 -52.50 -33.03 15.38
N HIS A 602 -51.23 -33.33 15.66
CA HIS A 602 -50.85 -34.61 16.21
C HIS A 602 -51.35 -34.70 17.66
N HIS A 603 -51.92 -35.85 18.02
CA HIS A 603 -52.41 -36.15 19.37
C HIS A 603 -51.61 -37.33 19.92
N PRO A 604 -50.49 -37.05 20.61
CA PRO A 604 -49.60 -38.09 21.11
C PRO A 604 -50.32 -39.13 21.97
N LEU A 605 -50.10 -40.42 21.68
CA LEU A 605 -50.63 -41.52 22.49
C LEU A 605 -50.00 -41.60 23.90
N ILE A 606 -48.83 -41.00 24.08
CA ILE A 606 -48.19 -40.81 25.38
C ILE A 606 -47.73 -39.36 25.51
N ARG A 607 -47.60 -38.84 26.74
CA ARG A 607 -47.16 -37.46 26.95
C ARG A 607 -45.68 -37.28 26.52
N PRO A 608 -45.38 -36.37 25.57
CA PRO A 608 -44.00 -36.03 25.23
C PRO A 608 -43.33 -35.23 26.36
N ALA A 609 -42.01 -35.36 26.46
CA ALA A 609 -41.18 -34.54 27.34
C ALA A 609 -41.08 -33.10 26.81
N LYS A 610 -40.97 -32.96 25.48
CA LYS A 610 -40.94 -31.68 24.76
C LYS A 610 -41.79 -31.84 23.50
N ALA A 611 -42.69 -30.91 23.24
CA ALA A 611 -43.46 -30.88 22.00
C ALA A 611 -43.51 -29.44 21.49
N ILE A 612 -43.02 -29.22 20.28
CA ILE A 612 -42.96 -27.90 19.64
C ILE A 612 -43.62 -28.03 18.27
N ARG A 613 -44.61 -27.19 18.03
CA ARG A 613 -45.14 -26.96 16.69
C ARG A 613 -44.61 -25.62 16.22
N LEU A 614 -43.89 -25.59 15.11
CA LEU A 614 -43.39 -24.34 14.58
C LEU A 614 -44.57 -23.50 14.07
N LYS A 615 -44.58 -22.24 14.47
CA LYS A 615 -45.62 -21.28 14.10
C LYS A 615 -45.43 -20.79 12.67
N GLU A 616 -44.19 -20.72 12.23
CA GLU A 616 -43.82 -20.30 10.89
C GLU A 616 -43.60 -21.54 10.02
N PRO A 617 -44.07 -21.51 8.77
CA PRO A 617 -43.86 -22.58 7.83
C PRO A 617 -42.39 -22.58 7.38
N GLU A 618 -41.73 -23.73 7.43
CA GLU A 618 -40.30 -23.83 7.11
C GLU A 618 -40.09 -24.05 5.61
N TRP A 619 -39.06 -23.44 5.02
CA TRP A 619 -38.72 -23.63 3.61
C TRP A 619 -37.30 -24.20 3.43
N PRO A 620 -37.09 -25.49 3.77
CA PRO A 620 -35.82 -26.15 3.53
C PRO A 620 -35.64 -26.44 2.03
N GLU A 621 -34.57 -25.90 1.43
CA GLU A 621 -34.23 -26.02 0.00
C GLU A 621 -33.68 -27.43 -0.33
N VAL A 622 -32.84 -28.00 0.54
CA VAL A 622 -32.26 -29.35 0.35
C VAL A 622 -32.73 -30.38 1.37
N GLY A 623 -33.68 -30.00 2.21
CA GLY A 623 -34.17 -30.80 3.33
C GLY A 623 -33.42 -30.51 4.62
N LEU A 624 -33.81 -31.21 5.67
CA LEU A 624 -33.36 -30.96 7.04
C LEU A 624 -32.30 -31.98 7.44
N GLY A 625 -31.06 -31.55 7.69
CA GLY A 625 -29.96 -32.39 8.15
C GLY A 625 -29.72 -32.30 9.65
N LEU A 626 -29.49 -33.43 10.30
CA LEU A 626 -29.07 -33.54 11.69
C LEU A 626 -27.67 -34.16 11.69
N TYR A 627 -26.71 -33.46 12.29
CA TYR A 627 -25.29 -33.81 12.26
C TYR A 627 -24.71 -33.88 13.68
N ASP A 628 -23.80 -34.82 13.92
CA ASP A 628 -22.97 -34.89 15.14
C ASP A 628 -21.49 -34.87 14.74
N GLU A 629 -20.69 -33.97 15.32
CA GLU A 629 -19.28 -33.82 14.97
C GLU A 629 -18.34 -34.73 15.79
N PRO A 630 -17.26 -35.27 15.18
CA PRO A 630 -17.00 -35.31 13.74
C PRO A 630 -17.83 -36.42 13.07
N SER A 631 -18.48 -36.09 11.94
CA SER A 631 -19.19 -37.08 11.14
C SER A 631 -18.17 -38.06 10.56
N ALA A 632 -18.40 -39.36 10.75
CA ALA A 632 -17.51 -40.37 10.22
C ALA A 632 -17.86 -40.63 8.75
N GLU A 633 -16.86 -40.64 7.86
CA GLU A 633 -17.06 -41.02 6.45
C GLU A 633 -17.71 -42.40 6.38
N GLY A 634 -18.97 -42.44 5.93
CA GLY A 634 -19.77 -43.65 5.87
C GLY A 634 -20.74 -43.61 4.70
N LYS A 635 -21.03 -44.77 4.13
CA LYS A 635 -22.01 -44.89 3.04
C LYS A 635 -23.39 -44.47 3.54
N SER A 636 -23.96 -43.44 2.92
CA SER A 636 -25.35 -43.03 3.17
C SER A 636 -26.31 -44.11 2.67
N THR A 637 -27.29 -44.46 3.51
CA THR A 637 -28.39 -45.36 3.18
C THR A 637 -29.68 -44.57 3.09
N SER A 638 -30.29 -44.55 1.90
CA SER A 638 -31.58 -43.90 1.68
C SER A 638 -32.75 -44.83 2.01
N VAL A 639 -33.66 -44.35 2.84
CA VAL A 639 -34.84 -45.09 3.29
C VAL A 639 -36.08 -44.19 3.20
N GLY A 640 -36.66 -44.13 2.01
CA GLY A 640 -37.79 -43.24 1.73
C GLY A 640 -37.33 -41.77 1.73
N PRO A 641 -38.02 -40.85 2.44
CA PRO A 641 -37.59 -39.45 2.52
C PRO A 641 -36.44 -39.23 3.50
N VAL A 642 -35.87 -40.27 4.12
CA VAL A 642 -34.80 -40.13 5.12
C VAL A 642 -33.52 -40.78 4.61
N ASN A 643 -32.43 -40.03 4.59
CA ASN A 643 -31.08 -40.53 4.34
C ASN A 643 -30.32 -40.62 5.67
N VAL A 644 -29.61 -41.73 5.88
CA VAL A 644 -28.90 -41.98 7.13
C VAL A 644 -27.45 -42.34 6.83
N ALA A 645 -26.53 -41.67 7.50
CA ALA A 645 -25.11 -42.05 7.57
C ALA A 645 -24.65 -42.04 9.04
N PRO A 646 -23.50 -42.64 9.37
CA PRO A 646 -22.98 -42.60 10.75
C PRO A 646 -22.84 -41.16 11.25
N GLY A 647 -23.62 -40.79 12.28
CA GLY A 647 -23.64 -39.43 12.83
C GLY A 647 -24.42 -38.41 12.01
N GLN A 648 -25.21 -38.84 11.02
CA GLN A 648 -25.99 -37.95 10.15
C GLN A 648 -27.37 -38.52 9.82
N VAL A 649 -28.40 -37.68 9.92
CA VAL A 649 -29.76 -37.99 9.44
C VAL A 649 -30.26 -36.80 8.61
N THR A 650 -30.58 -37.03 7.34
CA THR A 650 -31.16 -36.00 6.46
C THR A 650 -32.59 -36.38 6.10
N VAL A 651 -33.52 -35.44 6.28
CA VAL A 651 -34.93 -35.57 5.94
C VAL A 651 -35.22 -34.75 4.69
N GLY A 652 -35.44 -35.44 3.58
CA GLY A 652 -35.85 -34.85 2.31
C GLY A 652 -37.28 -34.32 2.37
N THR A 653 -37.43 -33.07 2.00
CA THR A 653 -38.68 -32.35 1.74
C THR A 653 -38.79 -32.05 0.25
N HIS A 654 -39.92 -31.52 -0.21
CA HIS A 654 -40.02 -31.05 -1.59
C HIS A 654 -39.66 -29.56 -1.63
N PRO A 655 -38.74 -29.13 -2.51
CA PRO A 655 -38.20 -27.77 -2.48
C PRO A 655 -39.25 -26.70 -2.80
N ASP A 656 -40.26 -27.03 -3.61
CA ASP A 656 -41.28 -26.05 -4.02
C ASP A 656 -42.36 -25.75 -2.95
N PHE A 657 -42.35 -26.44 -1.81
CA PHE A 657 -43.41 -26.30 -0.80
C PHE A 657 -42.83 -25.95 0.56
N HIS A 658 -43.52 -25.04 1.25
CA HIS A 658 -43.25 -24.84 2.66
C HIS A 658 -43.78 -26.03 3.46
N VAL A 659 -43.12 -26.31 4.58
CA VAL A 659 -43.30 -27.52 5.38
C VAL A 659 -43.75 -27.14 6.78
N CYS A 660 -44.84 -27.75 7.23
CA CYS A 660 -45.38 -27.58 8.57
C CYS A 660 -44.73 -28.60 9.51
N VAL A 661 -43.79 -28.13 10.34
CA VAL A 661 -42.97 -29.01 11.18
C VAL A 661 -43.50 -29.08 12.62
N THR A 662 -43.62 -30.30 13.13
CA THR A 662 -43.86 -30.60 14.54
C THR A 662 -42.71 -31.47 15.07
N LEU A 663 -42.18 -31.10 16.23
CA LEU A 663 -41.04 -31.71 16.88
C LEU A 663 -41.48 -32.26 18.23
N GLU A 664 -41.18 -33.53 18.50
CA GLU A 664 -41.56 -34.18 19.76
C GLU A 664 -40.42 -35.02 20.34
N THR A 665 -40.06 -34.78 21.60
CA THR A 665 -39.07 -35.58 22.33
C THR A 665 -39.76 -36.39 23.41
N TYR A 666 -39.44 -37.68 23.52
CA TYR A 666 -40.01 -38.59 24.52
C TYR A 666 -38.93 -39.18 25.42
N THR A 667 -39.29 -39.47 26.68
CA THR A 667 -38.39 -40.17 27.63
C THR A 667 -38.28 -41.67 27.38
N ARG A 668 -39.22 -42.24 26.62
CA ARG A 668 -39.33 -43.66 26.27
C ARG A 668 -39.90 -43.82 24.86
N ARG A 669 -39.75 -45.00 24.28
CA ARG A 669 -40.26 -45.31 22.93
C ARG A 669 -41.78 -45.07 22.83
N PRO A 670 -42.24 -44.14 21.97
CA PRO A 670 -43.66 -43.93 21.71
C PRO A 670 -44.22 -45.04 20.81
N PRO A 671 -45.53 -45.38 20.95
CA PRO A 671 -46.22 -46.28 20.02
C PRO A 671 -46.07 -45.82 18.57
N VAL A 672 -46.14 -46.76 17.62
CA VAL A 672 -45.98 -46.44 16.19
C VAL A 672 -47.33 -46.02 15.60
N GLU A 673 -47.39 -44.79 15.09
CA GLU A 673 -48.61 -44.20 14.53
C GLU A 673 -48.52 -44.08 13.00
N THR A 674 -49.08 -45.04 12.26
CA THR A 674 -49.01 -45.03 10.78
C THR A 674 -50.24 -44.41 10.12
N LYS A 675 -51.39 -44.31 10.82
CA LYS A 675 -52.64 -43.81 10.25
C LYS A 675 -52.53 -42.31 9.90
N GLY A 676 -52.98 -41.95 8.70
CA GLY A 676 -52.93 -40.57 8.21
C GLY A 676 -51.56 -40.08 7.73
N TRP A 677 -50.51 -40.90 7.77
CA TRP A 677 -49.16 -40.54 7.30
C TRP A 677 -48.79 -41.27 6.01
N ASP A 678 -48.09 -40.62 5.08
CA ASP A 678 -47.67 -41.25 3.81
C ASP A 678 -46.38 -42.06 4.00
N HIS A 679 -45.46 -41.51 4.78
CA HIS A 679 -44.21 -42.15 5.15
C HIS A 679 -44.03 -42.12 6.66
N VAL A 680 -43.61 -43.25 7.24
CA VAL A 680 -43.16 -43.33 8.63
C VAL A 680 -41.88 -44.16 8.67
N VAL A 681 -40.77 -43.49 8.97
CA VAL A 681 -39.42 -44.08 8.98
C VAL A 681 -38.77 -43.82 10.33
N GLU A 682 -38.13 -44.83 10.90
CA GLU A 682 -37.44 -44.75 12.18
C GLU A 682 -35.98 -45.15 12.03
N VAL A 683 -35.06 -44.28 12.42
CA VAL A 683 -33.61 -44.43 12.21
C VAL A 683 -32.86 -44.26 13.52
N GLY A 684 -31.66 -44.83 13.63
CA GLY A 684 -30.79 -44.61 14.78
C GLY A 684 -29.92 -43.37 14.58
N PHE A 685 -29.69 -42.64 15.65
CA PHE A 685 -28.78 -41.50 15.69
C PHE A 685 -27.98 -41.52 17.00
N THR A 686 -26.68 -41.27 16.93
CA THR A 686 -25.84 -41.18 18.11
C THR A 686 -25.54 -39.72 18.36
N ASN A 687 -25.95 -39.19 19.51
CA ASN A 687 -25.72 -37.80 19.90
C ASN A 687 -24.55 -37.73 20.89
N ARG A 688 -23.39 -37.23 20.46
CA ARG A 688 -22.19 -37.03 21.29
C ARG A 688 -22.07 -35.61 21.80
N SER A 689 -22.53 -34.61 21.03
CA SER A 689 -22.50 -33.20 21.43
C SER A 689 -23.38 -32.95 22.66
N GLY A 690 -24.52 -33.61 22.74
CA GLY A 690 -25.60 -33.29 23.68
C GLY A 690 -26.72 -32.49 23.01
N GLU A 691 -26.57 -32.09 21.77
CA GLU A 691 -27.51 -31.28 21.00
C GLU A 691 -27.99 -32.04 19.76
N MET A 692 -29.27 -31.91 19.42
CA MET A 692 -29.88 -32.51 18.24
C MET A 692 -30.73 -31.49 17.50
N THR A 693 -30.05 -30.63 16.76
CA THR A 693 -30.64 -29.55 15.98
C THR A 693 -30.64 -29.95 14.50
N PHE A 694 -31.80 -29.83 13.85
CA PHE A 694 -31.90 -30.04 12.40
C PHE A 694 -31.62 -28.70 11.69
N THR A 695 -30.69 -28.70 10.75
CA THR A 695 -30.30 -27.53 9.97
C THR A 695 -30.42 -27.79 8.47
N ASP A 696 -30.77 -26.75 7.73
CA ASP A 696 -30.55 -26.68 6.29
C ASP A 696 -29.40 -25.70 6.02
N SER A 697 -28.30 -26.22 5.46
CA SER A 697 -27.10 -25.43 5.16
C SER A 697 -27.31 -24.39 4.06
N LEU A 698 -28.35 -24.52 3.22
CA LEU A 698 -28.63 -23.56 2.15
C LEU A 698 -29.60 -22.46 2.61
N SER A 699 -30.75 -22.84 3.17
CA SER A 699 -31.75 -21.84 3.62
C SER A 699 -31.36 -21.16 4.94
N GLY A 700 -30.45 -21.76 5.71
CA GLY A 700 -30.14 -21.33 7.08
C GLY A 700 -31.24 -21.68 8.08
N THR A 701 -32.24 -22.48 7.69
CA THR A 701 -33.28 -22.97 8.60
C THR A 701 -32.64 -23.80 9.72
N GLU A 702 -32.94 -23.44 10.96
CA GLU A 702 -32.48 -24.16 12.15
C GLU A 702 -33.68 -24.51 13.05
N LEU A 703 -33.90 -25.80 13.27
CA LEU A 703 -35.01 -26.28 14.08
C LEU A 703 -34.62 -26.43 15.55
N PRO A 704 -35.52 -26.18 16.51
CA PRO A 704 -35.24 -26.32 17.93
C PRO A 704 -34.68 -27.69 18.33
N ASP A 705 -33.70 -27.68 19.24
CA ASP A 705 -33.03 -28.87 19.76
C ASP A 705 -34.01 -29.97 20.23
N LEU A 706 -33.84 -31.19 19.72
CA LEU A 706 -34.61 -32.37 20.06
C LEU A 706 -34.01 -33.21 21.21
N SER A 707 -32.86 -32.81 21.75
CA SER A 707 -32.20 -33.52 22.84
C SER A 707 -33.06 -33.59 24.10
N LEU A 708 -32.97 -34.70 24.83
CA LEU A 708 -33.64 -34.84 26.11
C LEU A 708 -32.81 -34.15 27.20
N ASN A 709 -32.92 -32.83 27.30
CA ASN A 709 -32.19 -31.98 28.24
C ASN A 709 -30.65 -32.13 28.13
N GLY A 710 -30.09 -32.04 26.91
CA GLY A 710 -28.65 -32.16 26.71
C GLY A 710 -28.10 -33.59 26.82
N ARG A 711 -28.98 -34.60 26.94
CA ARG A 711 -28.56 -35.99 27.17
C ARG A 711 -27.85 -36.55 25.94
N LYS A 712 -26.61 -37.01 26.15
CA LYS A 712 -25.81 -37.76 25.17
C LYS A 712 -26.23 -39.23 25.09
N GLY A 713 -25.94 -39.87 23.96
CA GLY A 713 -26.13 -41.31 23.73
C GLY A 713 -26.93 -41.65 22.49
N HIS A 714 -27.42 -42.89 22.44
CA HIS A 714 -28.20 -43.39 21.30
C HIS A 714 -29.66 -42.97 21.37
N TYR A 715 -30.12 -42.36 20.28
CA TYR A 715 -31.49 -41.96 20.03
C TYR A 715 -32.06 -42.72 18.84
N ARG A 716 -33.38 -42.81 18.83
CA ARG A 716 -34.17 -43.19 17.66
C ARG A 716 -34.91 -41.96 17.18
N ILE A 717 -34.72 -41.61 15.92
CA ILE A 717 -35.40 -40.51 15.26
C ILE A 717 -36.48 -41.12 14.36
N ARG A 718 -37.74 -40.79 14.62
CA ARG A 718 -38.88 -41.23 13.80
C ARG A 718 -39.46 -40.04 13.06
N VAL A 719 -39.46 -40.15 11.73
CA VAL A 719 -39.93 -39.11 10.82
C VAL A 719 -41.23 -39.58 10.18
N HIS A 720 -42.26 -38.77 10.36
CA HIS A 720 -43.55 -38.91 9.73
C HIS A 720 -43.73 -37.80 8.72
N ARG A 721 -43.99 -38.15 7.46
CA ARG A 721 -44.24 -37.19 6.38
C ARG A 721 -45.57 -37.49 5.72
N ALA A 722 -46.35 -36.45 5.44
CA ALA A 722 -47.55 -36.56 4.64
C ALA A 722 -47.83 -35.28 3.86
N TRP A 723 -48.54 -35.41 2.75
CA TRP A 723 -49.14 -34.28 2.04
C TRP A 723 -50.45 -33.86 2.69
N PHE A 724 -50.70 -32.56 2.72
CA PHE A 724 -51.94 -31.97 3.18
C PHE A 724 -52.62 -31.22 2.03
N PRO A 725 -53.84 -31.64 1.62
CA PRO A 725 -54.55 -30.98 0.54
C PRO A 725 -55.05 -29.60 0.98
N TRP A 726 -55.02 -28.62 0.08
CA TRP A 726 -55.45 -27.25 0.35
C TRP A 726 -56.17 -26.66 -0.85
N LYS A 727 -57.37 -26.09 -0.64
CA LYS A 727 -58.19 -25.42 -1.67
C LYS A 727 -58.32 -26.20 -3.01
N GLY A 728 -58.47 -27.52 -2.95
CA GLY A 728 -58.66 -28.35 -4.14
C GLY A 728 -57.37 -28.90 -4.76
N ASP A 729 -56.20 -28.50 -4.27
CA ASP A 729 -54.92 -29.12 -4.61
C ASP A 729 -54.64 -30.32 -3.67
N GLU A 730 -54.31 -31.48 -4.25
CA GLU A 730 -53.95 -32.71 -3.51
C GLU A 730 -52.61 -32.56 -2.78
N TYR A 731 -51.70 -31.73 -3.31
CA TYR A 731 -50.35 -31.51 -2.79
C TYR A 731 -50.14 -30.10 -2.23
N GLY A 732 -51.12 -29.57 -1.49
CA GLY A 732 -51.13 -28.17 -1.04
C GLY A 732 -49.99 -27.72 -0.12
N THR A 733 -49.56 -28.57 0.83
CA THR A 733 -48.37 -28.36 1.69
C THR A 733 -47.87 -29.70 2.26
N GLN A 734 -46.65 -29.72 2.77
CA GLN A 734 -46.09 -30.89 3.47
C GLN A 734 -46.24 -30.73 4.97
N ARG A 735 -46.69 -31.77 5.66
CA ARG A 735 -46.59 -31.85 7.12
C ARG A 735 -45.53 -32.86 7.53
N LEU A 736 -44.69 -32.43 8.47
CA LEU A 736 -43.59 -33.20 9.00
C LEU A 736 -43.73 -33.32 10.52
N LEU A 737 -43.62 -34.54 11.03
CA LEU A 737 -43.54 -34.81 12.47
C LEU A 737 -42.26 -35.59 12.74
N ILE A 738 -41.34 -34.98 13.47
CA ILE A 738 -40.06 -35.57 13.85
C ILE A 738 -40.10 -35.87 15.33
N MET A 739 -39.97 -37.15 15.67
CA MET A 739 -39.92 -37.63 17.04
C MET A 739 -38.52 -38.09 17.41
N ALA A 740 -38.04 -37.73 18.60
CA ALA A 740 -36.78 -38.22 19.17
C ALA A 740 -37.00 -38.92 20.51
N TYR A 741 -36.37 -40.08 20.72
CA TYR A 741 -36.42 -40.77 22.02
C TYR A 741 -35.20 -41.65 22.24
N PRO A 742 -34.78 -41.89 23.51
CA PRO A 742 -33.67 -42.79 23.80
C PRO A 742 -33.98 -44.23 23.36
N GLY A 743 -33.04 -44.87 22.66
CA GLY A 743 -33.18 -46.26 22.25
C GLY A 743 -31.95 -46.78 21.49
N PRO A 744 -31.56 -48.05 21.70
CA PRO A 744 -30.42 -48.63 21.00
C PRO A 744 -30.76 -48.98 19.54
N GLY A 745 -29.73 -48.98 18.68
CA GLY A 745 -29.76 -49.59 17.35
C GLY A 745 -29.74 -48.60 16.18
N ASP A 746 -28.89 -48.88 15.21
CA ASP A 746 -28.62 -48.01 14.05
C ASP A 746 -29.45 -48.40 12.80
N LYS A 747 -30.17 -49.52 12.86
CA LYS A 747 -30.95 -50.01 11.70
C LYS A 747 -32.13 -49.08 11.41
N ALA A 748 -32.23 -48.65 10.15
CA ALA A 748 -33.42 -47.98 9.66
C ALA A 748 -34.60 -48.97 9.55
N VAL A 749 -35.76 -48.57 10.05
CA VAL A 749 -37.00 -49.35 10.05
C VAL A 749 -38.07 -48.52 9.35
N VAL A 750 -38.73 -49.11 8.35
CA VAL A 750 -39.84 -48.46 7.67
C VAL A 750 -41.16 -49.03 8.17
N HIS A 751 -41.93 -48.20 8.85
CA HIS A 751 -43.24 -48.56 9.39
C HIS A 751 -44.35 -48.36 8.36
N ARG A 752 -44.20 -47.39 7.45
CA ARG A 752 -45.12 -47.14 6.35
C ARG A 752 -44.40 -46.57 5.13
N LYS A 753 -44.75 -47.08 3.94
CA LYS A 753 -44.42 -46.51 2.63
C LYS A 753 -45.72 -46.16 1.89
N PRO A 754 -45.71 -45.17 0.98
CA PRO A 754 -46.84 -44.94 0.09
C PRO A 754 -47.08 -46.21 -0.75
N ALA A 755 -48.33 -46.43 -1.15
CA ALA A 755 -48.65 -47.47 -2.10
C ALA A 755 -47.85 -47.22 -3.38
N LYS A 756 -47.12 -48.23 -3.87
CA LYS A 756 -46.38 -48.13 -5.13
C LYS A 756 -47.41 -47.83 -6.24
N ASN A 757 -47.33 -46.64 -6.82
CA ASN A 757 -48.23 -45.99 -7.80
C ASN A 757 -49.21 -44.98 -7.18
N ARG A 758 -48.75 -43.71 -7.13
CA ARG A 758 -49.52 -42.55 -7.56
C ARG A 758 -48.56 -41.56 -8.19
#